data_AF-A0A6P8B9R8-F1
#
_entry.id   AF-A0A6P8B9R8-F1
#
_cell.length_a   1.000
_cell.length_b   1.000
_cell.length_c   1.000
_cell.angle_alpha   90.00
_cell.angle_beta   90.00
_cell.angle_gamma   90.00
#
_symmetry.space_group_name_H-M   'P 1'
#
loop_
_entity.id
_entity.type
_entity.pdbx_description
1 polymer ?
#
loop_
_entity_poly.entity_id
_entity_poly.type
_entity_poly.pdbx_seq_one_letter_code
_entity_poly.pdbx_strand_id
1 'polypeptide(L)'
;MAADKYRQDAEDDVEADEEMDESDYKTQKDAILFAIDVSKSMLEDPEHSSSKKADNDSPLTAALKCANQIMQQRIIASPKDMMGILLFNTERTKLRDVSSGGSYPHCYLYLDLDIPEAEDVKMLRSLVEEGEDPDGALVPSEEPATMANVLFCANQTFTTKAPNFGSRRLFIITDNDDPHSGDKAARASAAVRAKDLYDLGVIIELFPISKGDRKFDLAKFYDDIIYRDPTAEADEIKHAKSGEGLNLLSSLISNINSKQTPKRAYFSHLPFEVAPGLTISVKGYIPLHVQKPARTTWVHTAGEKAELALPETTKMEVSDSSRTVEKSELKKAYKFGGDYIHLTPEETAQLKDWGGHVLRIIGFKPQSMIPKWASIKKSTYIFPAEEDHVGSTRVFSALWKKLLKDDKVGLAWFVARVNANPVLVAIIPSKRPSDEESGTKFLPAGLWLYTLPFADDLRETDKRDMIKAPEELTAKMRKVVGNLHLPKGTYDPARYPNPALQWHYKILQALALDEEVPEQGDDPTLPKFKAIAKRVGGAIAEINEDLEDAARVAQGQRALKREHDADEEDEKKPAKKSRIAVATSAKSGAATSDSQLKAAHQQDNLGKMTVADLKAILTSKGISPVGKKAELVEKLEQWIEGNL
;
A
#
# COMPACT_ATOMS: atom_id res chain seq x y z
N MET A 1 28.41 1.06 23.13
CA MET A 1 28.29 1.06 21.65
C MET A 1 28.21 -0.36 21.07
N ALA A 2 29.19 -1.26 21.25
CA ALA A 2 29.07 -2.64 20.72
C ALA A 2 28.06 -3.51 21.50
N ALA A 3 27.93 -3.31 22.81
CA ALA A 3 26.98 -4.05 23.65
C ALA A 3 25.52 -3.60 23.48
N ASP A 4 25.28 -2.33 23.13
CA ASP A 4 23.94 -1.82 22.82
C ASP A 4 23.45 -2.34 21.47
N LYS A 5 24.36 -2.48 20.49
CA LYS A 5 24.07 -3.06 19.18
C LYS A 5 23.61 -4.52 19.28
N TYR A 6 24.33 -5.33 20.05
CA TYR A 6 23.95 -6.72 20.32
C TYR A 6 22.61 -6.88 21.03
N ARG A 7 22.21 -5.89 21.85
CA ARG A 7 20.93 -5.90 22.55
C ARG A 7 19.78 -5.53 21.62
N GLN A 8 20.04 -4.61 20.69
CA GLN A 8 19.11 -4.20 19.64
C GLN A 8 18.90 -5.33 18.62
N ASP A 9 19.98 -5.98 18.17
CA ASP A 9 19.93 -7.13 17.26
C ASP A 9 19.22 -8.35 17.89
N ALA A 10 19.36 -8.54 19.22
CA ALA A 10 18.69 -9.62 19.93
C ALA A 10 17.21 -9.33 20.22
N GLU A 11 16.80 -8.06 20.38
CA GLU A 11 15.39 -7.66 20.52
C GLU A 11 14.66 -7.71 19.17
N ASP A 12 15.33 -7.31 18.08
CA ASP A 12 14.82 -7.41 16.70
C ASP A 12 14.59 -8.88 16.28
N ASP A 13 15.43 -9.83 16.72
CA ASP A 13 15.25 -11.26 16.47
C ASP A 13 14.04 -11.88 17.20
N VAL A 14 13.54 -11.28 18.31
CA VAL A 14 12.37 -11.81 19.04
C VAL A 14 11.06 -11.31 18.46
N GLU A 15 11.01 -10.10 17.91
CA GLU A 15 9.85 -9.60 17.15
C GLU A 15 9.78 -10.21 15.74
N ALA A 16 10.93 -10.58 15.16
CA ALA A 16 11.01 -11.23 13.84
C ALA A 16 10.36 -12.63 13.77
N ASP A 17 10.24 -13.33 14.91
CA ASP A 17 9.63 -14.67 14.97
C ASP A 17 8.08 -14.63 14.94
N GLU A 18 7.44 -13.48 15.25
CA GLU A 18 5.97 -13.37 15.32
C GLU A 18 5.35 -12.77 14.04
N GLU A 19 6.06 -11.88 13.36
CA GLU A 19 5.75 -11.47 11.99
C GLU A 19 6.44 -12.42 11.02
N MET A 20 5.76 -13.52 10.65
CA MET A 20 6.19 -14.38 9.54
C MET A 20 6.72 -13.49 8.43
N ASP A 21 7.98 -13.65 8.03
CA ASP A 21 8.70 -12.80 7.10
C ASP A 21 7.77 -12.36 5.97
N GLU A 22 7.10 -11.22 6.14
CA GLU A 22 6.07 -10.75 5.21
C GLU A 22 6.73 -10.35 3.89
N SER A 23 8.08 -10.37 3.84
CA SER A 23 8.86 -10.30 2.61
C SER A 23 8.72 -11.55 1.72
N ASP A 24 8.17 -12.66 2.22
CA ASP A 24 7.73 -13.81 1.42
C ASP A 24 6.32 -13.65 0.84
N TYR A 25 5.65 -12.54 1.15
CA TYR A 25 4.55 -11.99 0.37
C TYR A 25 5.06 -11.40 -0.96
N LYS A 26 5.93 -12.15 -1.63
CA LYS A 26 6.52 -11.77 -2.90
C LYS A 26 5.40 -11.59 -3.91
N THR A 27 5.41 -10.42 -4.53
CA THR A 27 4.81 -10.17 -5.83
C THR A 27 5.03 -11.40 -6.72
N GLN A 28 3.98 -11.82 -7.40
CA GLN A 28 4.05 -12.94 -8.32
C GLN A 28 5.19 -12.66 -9.30
N LYS A 29 6.11 -13.62 -9.47
CA LYS A 29 7.14 -13.50 -10.49
C LYS A 29 6.46 -13.42 -11.84
N ASP A 30 6.64 -12.32 -12.54
CA ASP A 30 6.16 -12.14 -13.91
C ASP A 30 7.25 -12.62 -14.87
N ALA A 31 6.86 -13.36 -15.90
CA ALA A 31 7.70 -13.63 -17.06
C ALA A 31 7.14 -12.86 -18.26
N ILE A 32 7.90 -11.89 -18.76
CA ILE A 32 7.48 -10.98 -19.83
C ILE A 32 8.37 -11.18 -21.05
N LEU A 33 7.78 -11.51 -22.19
CA LEU A 33 8.49 -11.58 -23.47
C LEU A 33 8.00 -10.45 -24.38
N PHE A 34 8.90 -9.56 -24.80
CA PHE A 34 8.62 -8.52 -25.79
C PHE A 34 8.85 -9.09 -27.19
N ALA A 35 7.78 -9.25 -27.95
CA ALA A 35 7.82 -9.55 -29.38
C ALA A 35 7.72 -8.23 -30.17
N ILE A 36 8.83 -7.78 -30.75
CA ILE A 36 8.91 -6.49 -31.47
C ILE A 36 9.06 -6.73 -32.97
N ASP A 37 8.23 -6.06 -33.75
CA ASP A 37 8.23 -6.10 -35.21
C ASP A 37 9.39 -5.28 -35.80
N VAL A 38 10.25 -5.93 -36.58
CA VAL A 38 11.36 -5.32 -37.34
C VAL A 38 10.98 -5.29 -38.83
N SER A 39 9.94 -4.53 -39.16
CA SER A 39 9.52 -4.31 -40.54
C SER A 39 10.09 -2.99 -41.09
N LYS A 40 10.23 -2.87 -42.42
CA LYS A 40 10.61 -1.61 -43.07
C LYS A 40 9.73 -0.44 -42.60
N SER A 41 8.45 -0.71 -42.31
CA SER A 41 7.51 0.28 -41.81
C SER A 41 7.78 0.69 -40.35
N MET A 42 8.25 -0.20 -39.48
CA MET A 42 8.63 0.13 -38.10
C MET A 42 9.96 0.90 -37.98
N LEU A 43 10.82 0.85 -39.01
CA LEU A 43 12.06 1.62 -39.10
C LEU A 43 11.88 3.05 -39.64
N GLU A 44 10.73 3.38 -40.25
CA GLU A 44 10.47 4.72 -40.79
C GLU A 44 10.32 5.74 -39.67
N ASP A 45 11.08 6.84 -39.75
CA ASP A 45 10.94 7.96 -38.83
C ASP A 45 9.56 8.62 -38.97
N PRO A 46 8.92 9.06 -37.86
CA PRO A 46 7.62 9.71 -37.91
C PRO A 46 7.68 11.02 -38.73
N GLU A 47 6.57 11.38 -39.39
CA GLU A 47 6.44 12.70 -40.02
C GLU A 47 6.67 13.81 -38.97
N HIS A 48 7.52 14.79 -39.28
CA HIS A 48 7.88 15.88 -38.36
C HIS A 48 6.64 16.59 -37.80
N SER A 49 6.32 16.30 -36.54
CA SER A 49 5.31 17.01 -35.77
C SER A 49 5.90 18.30 -35.21
N SER A 50 5.21 19.43 -35.36
CA SER A 50 5.61 20.76 -34.85
C SER A 50 5.53 20.89 -33.32
N SER A 51 5.26 19.79 -32.60
CA SER A 51 5.15 19.77 -31.15
C SER A 51 6.52 19.56 -30.49
N LYS A 52 6.90 20.43 -29.54
CA LYS A 52 8.11 20.29 -28.70
C LYS A 52 8.16 19.02 -27.81
N LYS A 53 7.18 18.11 -27.93
CA LYS A 53 7.02 16.88 -27.16
C LYS A 53 6.91 15.62 -28.02
N ALA A 54 7.04 15.73 -29.34
CA ALA A 54 7.02 14.56 -30.22
C ALA A 54 8.41 13.90 -30.18
N ASP A 55 8.45 12.59 -29.94
CA ASP A 55 9.66 11.82 -30.17
C ASP A 55 9.90 11.77 -31.68
N ASN A 56 11.13 12.10 -32.09
CA ASN A 56 11.57 11.92 -33.47
C ASN A 56 12.05 10.48 -33.73
N ASP A 57 11.90 9.57 -32.76
CA ASP A 57 12.34 8.19 -32.88
C ASP A 57 11.38 7.38 -33.76
N SER A 58 11.94 6.47 -34.56
CA SER A 58 11.17 5.46 -35.27
C SER A 58 10.34 4.58 -34.30
N PRO A 59 9.21 4.01 -34.73
CA PRO A 59 8.41 3.10 -33.93
C PRO A 59 9.20 1.95 -33.30
N LEU A 60 10.16 1.40 -34.03
CA LEU A 60 11.06 0.34 -33.54
C LEU A 60 11.95 0.84 -32.39
N THR A 61 12.60 1.99 -32.58
CA THR A 61 13.45 2.60 -31.56
C THR A 61 12.63 2.98 -30.32
N ALA A 62 11.41 3.50 -30.52
CA ALA A 62 10.48 3.78 -29.42
C ALA A 62 10.10 2.51 -28.64
N ALA A 63 9.84 1.38 -29.34
CA ALA A 63 9.55 0.10 -28.70
C ALA A 63 10.73 -0.44 -27.88
N LEU A 64 11.95 -0.35 -28.41
CA LEU A 64 13.18 -0.75 -27.71
C LEU A 64 13.48 0.16 -26.51
N LYS A 65 13.31 1.48 -26.63
CA LYS A 65 13.38 2.43 -25.50
C LYS A 65 12.38 2.07 -24.41
N CYS A 66 11.14 1.74 -24.79
CA CYS A 66 10.13 1.30 -23.85
C CYS A 66 10.53 0.01 -23.13
N ALA A 67 11.02 -1.00 -23.85
CA ALA A 67 11.50 -2.25 -23.27
C ALA A 67 12.65 -2.00 -22.27
N ASN A 68 13.61 -1.14 -22.63
CA ASN A 68 14.74 -0.78 -21.75
C ASN A 68 14.26 -0.07 -20.47
N GLN A 69 13.37 0.92 -20.60
CA GLN A 69 12.86 1.64 -19.44
C GLN A 69 12.03 0.73 -18.52
N ILE A 70 11.22 -0.18 -19.08
CA ILE A 70 10.47 -1.16 -18.28
C ILE A 70 11.44 -2.12 -17.58
N MET A 71 12.50 -2.56 -18.26
CA MET A 71 13.52 -3.43 -17.69
C MET A 71 14.20 -2.79 -16.49
N GLN A 72 14.65 -1.54 -16.63
CA GLN A 72 15.22 -0.75 -15.53
C GLN A 72 14.23 -0.58 -14.37
N GLN A 73 12.97 -0.24 -14.65
CA GLN A 73 11.94 -0.11 -13.62
C GLN A 73 11.65 -1.43 -12.88
N ARG A 74 11.71 -2.57 -13.59
CA ARG A 74 11.42 -3.89 -13.02
C ARG A 74 12.56 -4.45 -12.19
N ILE A 75 13.82 -4.19 -12.54
CA ILE A 75 14.97 -4.50 -11.66
C ILE A 75 14.77 -3.87 -10.27
N ILE A 76 14.18 -2.67 -10.22
CA ILE A 76 13.88 -1.93 -8.99
C ILE A 76 12.63 -2.46 -8.29
N ALA A 77 11.53 -2.60 -9.03
CA ALA A 77 10.22 -2.90 -8.47
C ALA A 77 10.02 -4.39 -8.14
N SER A 78 10.64 -5.30 -8.91
CA SER A 78 10.44 -6.75 -8.83
C SER A 78 11.66 -7.49 -9.38
N PRO A 79 12.75 -7.64 -8.59
CA PRO A 79 14.05 -8.16 -9.05
C PRO A 79 14.06 -9.66 -9.40
N LYS A 80 12.92 -10.35 -9.33
CA LYS A 80 12.77 -11.78 -9.65
C LYS A 80 11.93 -12.01 -10.91
N ASP A 81 11.49 -10.95 -11.55
CA ASP A 81 10.77 -11.02 -12.82
C ASP A 81 11.75 -11.37 -13.93
N MET A 82 11.30 -12.19 -14.89
CA MET A 82 12.07 -12.53 -16.07
C MET A 82 11.62 -11.68 -17.24
N MET A 83 12.57 -11.19 -18.02
CA MET A 83 12.29 -10.42 -19.23
C MET A 83 13.10 -10.97 -20.40
N GLY A 84 12.50 -11.02 -21.57
CA GLY A 84 13.18 -11.40 -22.82
C GLY A 84 12.73 -10.52 -23.98
N ILE A 85 13.55 -10.46 -25.02
CA ILE A 85 13.27 -9.69 -26.24
C ILE A 85 13.40 -10.62 -27.45
N LEU A 86 12.28 -10.81 -28.14
CA LEU A 86 12.14 -11.52 -29.40
C LEU A 86 11.87 -10.50 -30.51
N LEU A 87 12.77 -10.40 -31.46
CA LEU A 87 12.59 -9.61 -32.68
C LEU A 87 12.04 -10.55 -33.77
N PHE A 88 11.06 -10.08 -34.53
CA PHE A 88 10.53 -10.82 -35.69
C PHE A 88 10.52 -9.95 -36.94
N ASN A 89 10.47 -10.58 -38.12
CA ASN A 89 10.75 -9.95 -39.42
C ASN A 89 12.23 -9.57 -39.64
N THR A 90 13.16 -10.24 -38.96
CA THR A 90 14.60 -9.98 -39.09
C THR A 90 15.23 -10.79 -40.23
N GLU A 91 16.25 -10.27 -40.91
CA GLU A 91 17.00 -11.02 -41.93
C GLU A 91 17.67 -12.26 -41.30
N ARG A 92 18.28 -12.06 -40.12
CA ARG A 92 18.91 -13.13 -39.35
C ARG A 92 17.90 -13.88 -38.51
N THR A 93 18.13 -15.18 -38.36
CA THR A 93 17.34 -16.06 -37.49
C THR A 93 18.25 -16.59 -36.38
N LYS A 94 17.85 -16.39 -35.12
CA LYS A 94 18.60 -16.86 -33.95
C LYS A 94 17.59 -17.31 -32.88
N LEU A 95 17.54 -18.60 -32.61
CA LEU A 95 16.73 -19.20 -31.54
C LEU A 95 17.59 -20.21 -30.77
N ARG A 96 17.29 -20.43 -29.49
CA ARG A 96 17.97 -21.45 -28.67
C ARG A 96 17.65 -22.86 -29.16
N ASP A 97 18.69 -23.69 -29.23
CA ASP A 97 18.64 -25.15 -29.43
C ASP A 97 18.07 -25.61 -30.78
N VAL A 98 18.90 -25.55 -31.83
CA VAL A 98 18.66 -26.26 -33.10
C VAL A 98 19.11 -27.73 -32.96
N SER A 99 18.66 -28.43 -31.92
CA SER A 99 18.78 -29.88 -31.80
C SER A 99 17.52 -30.61 -32.30
N SER A 100 16.43 -29.88 -32.53
CA SER A 100 15.16 -30.39 -33.07
C SER A 100 14.71 -29.64 -34.33
N GLY A 101 15.44 -29.79 -35.44
CA GLY A 101 14.90 -29.79 -36.82
C GLY A 101 14.06 -28.63 -37.38
N GLY A 102 13.87 -27.51 -36.69
CA GLY A 102 13.08 -26.37 -37.19
C GLY A 102 13.88 -25.07 -37.14
N SER A 103 14.38 -24.61 -38.29
CA SER A 103 14.74 -23.20 -38.44
C SER A 103 13.43 -22.43 -38.56
N TYR A 104 13.14 -21.53 -37.62
CA TYR A 104 11.98 -20.64 -37.69
C TYR A 104 12.41 -19.34 -38.35
N PRO A 105 12.25 -19.19 -39.67
CA PRO A 105 12.83 -18.07 -40.39
C PRO A 105 12.28 -16.74 -39.86
N HIS A 106 13.17 -15.75 -39.85
CA HIS A 106 12.88 -14.35 -39.52
C HIS A 106 12.46 -14.09 -38.08
N CYS A 107 12.91 -14.93 -37.14
CA CYS A 107 12.78 -14.74 -35.70
C CYS A 107 14.17 -14.68 -35.05
N TYR A 108 14.46 -13.60 -34.33
CA TYR A 108 15.74 -13.36 -33.64
C TYR A 108 15.49 -13.12 -32.14
N LEU A 109 15.89 -14.06 -31.30
CA LEU A 109 15.90 -13.90 -29.86
C LEU A 109 17.12 -13.05 -29.47
N TYR A 110 16.88 -11.76 -29.22
CA TYR A 110 17.91 -10.79 -28.85
C TYR A 110 18.34 -10.98 -27.40
N LEU A 111 17.37 -11.05 -26.49
CA LEU A 111 17.59 -11.42 -25.08
C LEU A 111 16.75 -12.65 -24.76
N ASP A 112 17.38 -13.69 -24.22
CA ASP A 112 16.68 -14.87 -23.70
C ASP A 112 15.84 -14.49 -22.47
N LEU A 113 14.82 -15.27 -22.16
CA LEU A 113 13.95 -15.01 -21.02
C LEU A 113 14.69 -15.37 -19.72
N ASP A 114 15.21 -14.35 -19.04
CA ASP A 114 15.89 -14.51 -17.75
C ASP A 114 15.73 -13.27 -16.85
N ILE A 115 16.26 -13.33 -15.63
CA ILE A 115 16.31 -12.17 -14.74
C ILE A 115 17.29 -11.15 -15.36
N PRO A 116 16.85 -9.91 -15.67
CA PRO A 116 17.71 -8.93 -16.33
C PRO A 116 18.98 -8.62 -15.52
N GLU A 117 20.13 -8.76 -16.14
CA GLU A 117 21.43 -8.38 -15.59
C GLU A 117 21.87 -7.00 -16.08
N ALA A 118 22.90 -6.44 -15.45
CA ALA A 118 23.43 -5.14 -15.85
C ALA A 118 23.97 -5.15 -17.29
N GLU A 119 24.53 -6.28 -17.72
CA GLU A 119 25.00 -6.48 -19.10
C GLU A 119 23.85 -6.41 -20.11
N ASP A 120 22.68 -7.00 -19.80
CA ASP A 120 21.50 -6.95 -20.68
C ASP A 120 21.00 -5.52 -20.88
N VAL A 121 21.01 -4.73 -19.80
CA VAL A 121 20.63 -3.31 -19.84
C VAL A 121 21.66 -2.50 -20.63
N LYS A 122 22.96 -2.79 -20.49
CA LYS A 122 24.03 -2.17 -21.31
C LYS A 122 23.83 -2.48 -22.79
N MET A 123 23.65 -3.76 -23.15
CA MET A 123 23.46 -4.19 -24.55
C MET A 123 22.25 -3.50 -25.19
N LEU A 124 21.11 -3.50 -24.51
CA LEU A 124 19.90 -2.87 -25.02
C LEU A 124 20.04 -1.34 -25.10
N ARG A 125 20.79 -0.72 -24.19
CA ARG A 125 21.07 0.72 -24.23
C ARG A 125 21.98 1.11 -25.39
N SER A 126 23.06 0.38 -25.63
CA SER A 126 23.95 0.59 -26.78
C SER A 126 23.19 0.48 -28.10
N LEU A 127 22.32 -0.52 -28.22
CA LEU A 127 21.46 -0.70 -29.40
C LEU A 127 20.53 0.50 -29.64
N VAL A 128 20.04 1.12 -28.57
CA VAL A 128 19.03 2.18 -28.61
C VAL A 128 19.61 3.59 -28.72
N GLU A 129 20.71 3.89 -28.01
CA GLU A 129 21.30 5.22 -27.91
C GLU A 129 22.44 5.43 -28.90
N GLU A 130 23.27 4.40 -29.12
CA GLU A 130 24.46 4.47 -29.97
C GLU A 130 24.17 3.95 -31.39
N GLY A 131 23.04 3.24 -31.56
CA GLY A 131 22.67 2.61 -32.84
C GLY A 131 23.63 1.49 -33.25
N GLU A 132 24.43 1.01 -32.29
CA GLU A 132 25.35 -0.10 -32.51
C GLU A 132 24.55 -1.40 -32.55
N ASP A 133 24.31 -1.90 -33.75
CA ASP A 133 23.78 -3.23 -34.01
C ASP A 133 24.92 -4.17 -34.48
N PRO A 134 25.82 -4.61 -33.56
CA PRO A 134 26.96 -5.44 -33.91
C PRO A 134 26.54 -6.79 -34.52
N ASP A 135 25.31 -7.22 -34.22
CA ASP A 135 24.74 -8.48 -34.65
C ASP A 135 23.93 -8.37 -35.95
N GLY A 136 23.67 -7.17 -36.49
CA GLY A 136 22.77 -6.96 -37.62
C GLY A 136 21.34 -7.48 -37.34
N ALA A 137 20.91 -7.44 -36.09
CA ALA A 137 19.64 -7.95 -35.62
C ALA A 137 18.44 -7.06 -35.99
N LEU A 138 18.67 -5.77 -36.28
CA LEU A 138 17.62 -4.80 -36.66
C LEU A 138 17.44 -4.67 -38.17
N VAL A 139 18.11 -5.51 -38.97
CA VAL A 139 17.95 -5.51 -40.42
C VAL A 139 16.64 -6.22 -40.79
N PRO A 140 15.69 -5.53 -41.45
CA PRO A 140 14.41 -6.11 -41.83
C PRO A 140 14.60 -7.15 -42.94
N SER A 141 13.87 -8.25 -42.84
CA SER A 141 13.79 -9.29 -43.86
C SER A 141 12.99 -8.81 -45.09
N GLU A 142 13.31 -9.36 -46.26
CA GLU A 142 12.49 -9.22 -47.47
C GLU A 142 11.23 -10.12 -47.42
N GLU A 143 11.29 -11.25 -46.71
CA GLU A 143 10.15 -12.14 -46.49
C GLU A 143 9.58 -11.99 -45.06
N PRO A 144 8.25 -11.84 -44.90
CA PRO A 144 7.65 -11.67 -43.59
C PRO A 144 7.67 -12.98 -42.78
N ALA A 145 7.96 -12.86 -41.49
CA ALA A 145 7.82 -13.93 -40.52
C ALA A 145 6.35 -14.37 -40.40
N THR A 146 6.11 -15.68 -40.34
CA THR A 146 4.77 -16.19 -40.04
C THR A 146 4.46 -15.98 -38.56
N MET A 147 3.29 -15.45 -38.20
CA MET A 147 2.90 -15.25 -36.79
C MET A 147 2.84 -16.58 -36.03
N ALA A 148 2.52 -17.68 -36.71
CA ALA A 148 2.63 -19.03 -36.14
C ALA A 148 4.05 -19.35 -35.65
N ASN A 149 5.10 -18.88 -36.35
CA ASN A 149 6.49 -19.05 -35.92
C ASN A 149 6.80 -18.17 -34.71
N VAL A 150 6.37 -16.91 -34.71
CA VAL A 150 6.56 -15.99 -33.58
C VAL A 150 5.92 -16.53 -32.30
N LEU A 151 4.67 -16.98 -32.38
CA LEU A 151 3.94 -17.56 -31.26
C LEU A 151 4.54 -18.89 -30.81
N PHE A 152 5.07 -19.69 -31.74
CA PHE A 152 5.77 -20.93 -31.40
C PHE A 152 7.09 -20.64 -30.66
N CYS A 153 7.89 -19.69 -31.15
CA CYS A 153 9.12 -19.23 -30.49
C CYS A 153 8.80 -18.76 -29.05
N ALA A 154 7.75 -17.96 -28.88
CA ALA A 154 7.29 -17.54 -27.56
C ALA A 154 6.91 -18.73 -26.66
N ASN A 155 6.18 -19.70 -27.19
CA ASN A 155 5.78 -20.91 -26.46
C ASN A 155 7.00 -21.72 -25.99
N GLN A 156 7.98 -21.93 -26.87
CA GLN A 156 9.22 -22.62 -26.53
C GLN A 156 10.00 -21.89 -25.43
N THR A 157 10.12 -20.56 -25.52
CA THR A 157 10.79 -19.74 -24.51
C THR A 157 10.11 -19.85 -23.15
N PHE A 158 8.78 -19.70 -23.08
CA PHE A 158 8.04 -19.82 -21.82
C PHE A 158 8.11 -21.22 -21.22
N THR A 159 8.02 -22.27 -22.04
CA THR A 159 8.07 -23.65 -21.58
C THR A 159 9.45 -24.03 -21.04
N THR A 160 10.52 -23.51 -21.63
CA THR A 160 11.90 -23.82 -21.25
C THR A 160 12.35 -23.04 -20.02
N LYS A 161 12.10 -21.73 -19.99
CA LYS A 161 12.66 -20.81 -18.97
C LYS A 161 11.69 -20.49 -17.84
N ALA A 162 10.38 -20.46 -18.12
CA ALA A 162 9.36 -20.04 -17.18
C ALA A 162 8.27 -21.10 -16.84
N PRO A 163 8.56 -22.42 -16.78
CA PRO A 163 7.53 -23.45 -16.56
C PRO A 163 6.85 -23.37 -15.18
N ASN A 164 7.48 -22.71 -14.20
CA ASN A 164 6.97 -22.54 -12.84
C ASN A 164 6.49 -21.11 -12.54
N PHE A 165 6.45 -20.23 -13.53
CA PHE A 165 5.93 -18.86 -13.36
C PHE A 165 4.41 -18.87 -13.47
N GLY A 166 3.74 -18.28 -12.48
CA GLY A 166 2.27 -18.21 -12.45
C GLY A 166 1.68 -17.06 -13.28
N SER A 167 2.52 -16.18 -13.81
CA SER A 167 2.13 -15.08 -14.71
C SER A 167 3.12 -15.03 -15.85
N ARG A 168 2.64 -15.33 -17.07
CA ARG A 168 3.42 -15.33 -18.31
C ARG A 168 2.72 -14.42 -19.29
N ARG A 169 3.43 -13.46 -19.87
CA ARG A 169 2.85 -12.44 -20.72
C ARG A 169 3.69 -12.23 -21.98
N LEU A 170 3.02 -12.28 -23.12
CA LEU A 170 3.62 -11.99 -24.42
C LEU A 170 3.13 -10.61 -24.87
N PHE A 171 4.04 -9.65 -24.99
CA PHE A 171 3.74 -8.31 -25.49
C PHE A 171 4.13 -8.22 -26.97
N ILE A 172 3.14 -8.07 -27.84
CA ILE A 172 3.35 -7.93 -29.29
C ILE A 172 3.28 -6.44 -29.64
N ILE A 173 4.36 -5.88 -30.17
CA ILE A 173 4.46 -4.49 -30.62
C ILE A 173 4.64 -4.48 -32.14
N THR A 174 3.67 -3.93 -32.86
CA THR A 174 3.63 -3.96 -34.34
C THR A 174 2.73 -2.86 -34.90
N ASP A 175 3.03 -2.41 -36.12
CA ASP A 175 2.21 -1.50 -36.92
C ASP A 175 1.35 -2.21 -37.98
N ASN A 176 1.49 -3.53 -38.12
CA ASN A 176 0.78 -4.33 -39.12
C ASN A 176 -0.49 -4.98 -38.56
N ASP A 177 -1.64 -4.58 -39.09
CA ASP A 177 -2.97 -5.05 -38.69
C ASP A 177 -3.42 -6.36 -39.37
N ASP A 178 -2.78 -6.78 -40.46
CA ASP A 178 -3.08 -8.03 -41.17
C ASP A 178 -1.78 -8.72 -41.67
N PRO A 179 -1.02 -9.38 -40.77
CA PRO A 179 0.26 -10.01 -41.11
C PRO A 179 0.13 -11.17 -42.11
N HIS A 180 -1.06 -11.72 -42.31
CA HIS A 180 -1.34 -12.83 -43.24
C HIS A 180 -2.48 -12.47 -44.19
N SER A 181 -2.37 -11.32 -44.85
CA SER A 181 -3.37 -10.86 -45.80
C SER A 181 -3.59 -11.90 -46.91
N GLY A 182 -4.80 -12.45 -46.97
CA GLY A 182 -5.20 -13.45 -47.98
C GLY A 182 -4.82 -14.92 -47.69
N ASP A 183 -3.96 -15.22 -46.72
CA ASP A 183 -3.57 -16.60 -46.39
C ASP A 183 -4.38 -17.15 -45.20
N LYS A 184 -5.46 -17.86 -45.51
CA LYS A 184 -6.33 -18.51 -44.52
C LYS A 184 -5.63 -19.62 -43.75
N ALA A 185 -4.67 -20.33 -44.36
CA ALA A 185 -3.98 -21.44 -43.72
C ALA A 185 -2.99 -20.92 -42.67
N ALA A 186 -2.22 -19.89 -43.01
CA ALA A 186 -1.32 -19.22 -42.07
C ALA A 186 -2.09 -18.59 -40.89
N ARG A 187 -3.25 -17.96 -41.15
CA ARG A 187 -4.11 -17.42 -40.10
C ARG A 187 -4.64 -18.51 -39.16
N ALA A 188 -5.16 -19.61 -39.70
CA ALA A 188 -5.63 -20.73 -38.90
C ALA A 188 -4.49 -21.34 -38.07
N SER A 189 -3.30 -21.47 -38.65
CA SER A 189 -2.12 -21.96 -37.92
C SER A 189 -1.73 -21.03 -36.77
N ALA A 190 -1.77 -19.70 -36.97
CA ALA A 190 -1.49 -18.73 -35.92
C ALA A 190 -2.52 -18.81 -34.78
N ALA A 191 -3.81 -18.96 -35.10
CA ALA A 191 -4.88 -19.11 -34.10
C ALA A 191 -4.73 -20.38 -33.26
N VAL A 192 -4.32 -21.50 -33.87
CA VAL A 192 -4.00 -22.74 -33.13
C VAL A 192 -2.83 -22.51 -32.16
N ARG A 193 -1.75 -21.86 -32.61
CA ARG A 193 -0.59 -21.54 -31.74
C ARG A 193 -0.93 -20.55 -30.62
N ALA A 194 -1.83 -19.61 -30.88
CA ALA A 194 -2.35 -18.70 -29.87
C ALA A 194 -3.14 -19.45 -28.80
N LYS A 195 -3.93 -20.45 -29.21
CA LYS A 195 -4.65 -21.33 -28.29
C LYS A 195 -3.67 -22.16 -27.43
N ASP A 196 -2.62 -22.72 -28.03
CA ASP A 196 -1.58 -23.45 -27.29
C ASP A 196 -0.98 -22.57 -26.16
N LEU A 197 -0.73 -21.29 -26.44
CA LEU A 197 -0.24 -20.31 -25.46
C LEU A 197 -1.27 -20.00 -24.37
N TYR A 198 -2.55 -19.86 -24.75
CA TYR A 198 -3.64 -19.63 -23.80
C TYR A 198 -3.81 -20.83 -22.85
N ASP A 199 -3.79 -22.06 -23.37
CA ASP A 199 -3.87 -23.30 -22.59
C ASP A 199 -2.63 -23.45 -21.67
N LEU A 200 -1.47 -22.91 -22.06
CA LEU A 200 -0.28 -22.80 -21.22
C LEU A 200 -0.39 -21.71 -20.12
N GLY A 201 -1.44 -20.90 -20.13
CA GLY A 201 -1.66 -19.79 -19.21
C GLY A 201 -0.88 -18.51 -19.56
N VAL A 202 -0.45 -18.36 -20.81
CA VAL A 202 0.20 -17.14 -21.32
C VAL A 202 -0.86 -16.15 -21.77
N ILE A 203 -0.75 -14.91 -21.29
CA ILE A 203 -1.62 -13.80 -21.71
C ILE A 203 -0.94 -13.07 -22.87
N ILE A 204 -1.58 -13.06 -24.03
CA ILE A 204 -1.11 -12.31 -25.21
C ILE A 204 -1.69 -10.91 -25.15
N GLU A 205 -0.84 -9.89 -25.23
CA GLU A 205 -1.23 -8.50 -25.25
C GLU A 205 -0.64 -7.78 -26.45
N LEU A 206 -1.49 -7.06 -27.17
CA LEU A 206 -1.13 -6.33 -28.37
C LEU A 206 -1.00 -4.84 -28.06
N PHE A 207 0.09 -4.25 -28.54
CA PHE A 207 0.35 -2.82 -28.52
C PHE A 207 0.43 -2.31 -29.96
N PRO A 208 -0.72 -1.94 -30.55
CA PRO A 208 -0.78 -1.53 -31.94
C PRO A 208 -0.22 -0.12 -32.13
N ILE A 209 0.68 0.04 -33.10
CA ILE A 209 1.20 1.34 -33.51
C ILE A 209 0.45 1.82 -34.76
N SER A 210 -0.23 2.96 -34.65
CA SER A 210 -0.99 3.58 -35.74
C SER A 210 -0.10 4.58 -36.49
N LYS A 211 0.00 4.44 -37.82
CA LYS A 211 0.68 5.40 -38.69
C LYS A 211 -0.26 6.50 -39.18
N GLY A 212 0.09 7.76 -38.92
CA GLY A 212 -0.68 8.92 -39.37
C GLY A 212 -2.15 8.85 -38.94
N ASP A 213 -3.05 8.89 -39.92
CA ASP A 213 -4.51 8.82 -39.73
C ASP A 213 -5.10 7.40 -39.97
N ARG A 214 -4.25 6.41 -40.27
CA ARG A 214 -4.69 5.01 -40.44
C ARG A 214 -4.94 4.40 -39.06
N LYS A 215 -6.19 4.00 -38.82
CA LYS A 215 -6.58 3.27 -37.60
C LYS A 215 -6.16 1.80 -37.72
N PHE A 216 -5.59 1.26 -36.66
CA PHE A 216 -5.24 -0.15 -36.56
C PHE A 216 -6.51 -0.98 -36.34
N ASP A 217 -6.80 -1.92 -37.24
CA ASP A 217 -8.03 -2.72 -37.21
C ASP A 217 -7.79 -4.12 -36.64
N LEU A 218 -8.32 -4.37 -35.44
CA LEU A 218 -8.17 -5.65 -34.73
C LEU A 218 -8.92 -6.80 -35.39
N ALA A 219 -10.04 -6.50 -36.07
CA ALA A 219 -10.94 -7.51 -36.62
C ALA A 219 -10.35 -8.28 -37.81
N LYS A 220 -9.23 -7.79 -38.38
CA LYS A 220 -8.56 -8.43 -39.52
C LYS A 220 -7.80 -9.70 -39.12
N PHE A 221 -7.27 -9.74 -37.89
CA PHE A 221 -6.39 -10.83 -37.47
C PHE A 221 -6.32 -11.03 -35.94
N TYR A 222 -6.13 -9.97 -35.15
CA TYR A 222 -5.77 -10.11 -33.75
C TYR A 222 -6.93 -10.49 -32.81
N ASP A 223 -8.19 -10.25 -33.21
CA ASP A 223 -9.35 -10.72 -32.46
C ASP A 223 -9.41 -12.27 -32.36
N ASP A 224 -8.84 -12.98 -33.33
CA ASP A 224 -8.78 -14.46 -33.33
C ASP A 224 -7.66 -15.03 -32.42
N ILE A 225 -6.74 -14.18 -31.96
CA ILE A 225 -5.51 -14.58 -31.23
C ILE A 225 -5.52 -14.09 -29.79
N ILE A 226 -6.17 -12.95 -29.52
CA ILE A 226 -6.24 -12.35 -28.19
C ILE A 226 -7.44 -12.95 -27.43
N TYR A 227 -7.18 -13.98 -26.64
CA TYR A 227 -8.16 -14.54 -25.72
C TYR A 227 -8.34 -13.62 -24.50
N ARG A 228 -9.52 -13.01 -24.36
CA ARG A 228 -9.90 -12.21 -23.17
C ARG A 228 -10.76 -13.05 -22.24
N ASP A 229 -10.53 -12.93 -20.93
CA ASP A 229 -11.42 -13.50 -19.93
C ASP A 229 -12.76 -12.75 -19.96
N PRO A 230 -13.90 -13.40 -20.24
CA PRO A 230 -15.21 -12.76 -20.30
C PRO A 230 -15.69 -12.20 -18.95
N THR A 231 -15.01 -12.51 -17.85
CA THR A 231 -15.33 -12.00 -16.51
C THR A 231 -14.54 -10.75 -16.11
N ALA A 232 -13.48 -10.40 -16.84
CA ALA A 232 -12.75 -9.15 -16.65
C ALA A 232 -13.45 -8.01 -17.39
N GLU A 233 -13.61 -6.84 -16.75
CA GLU A 233 -14.06 -5.64 -17.45
C GLU A 233 -13.12 -5.39 -18.65
N ALA A 234 -13.69 -5.19 -19.83
CA ALA A 234 -12.93 -5.05 -21.06
C ALA A 234 -12.10 -3.76 -21.00
N ASP A 235 -10.83 -3.87 -20.64
CA ASP A 235 -9.86 -2.80 -20.88
C ASP A 235 -9.83 -2.52 -22.38
N GLU A 236 -10.19 -1.30 -22.79
CA GLU A 236 -10.04 -0.85 -24.17
C GLU A 236 -8.55 -0.91 -24.55
N ILE A 237 -8.23 -1.58 -25.67
CA ILE A 237 -6.87 -1.58 -26.21
C ILE A 237 -6.56 -0.14 -26.64
N LYS A 238 -5.62 0.49 -25.92
CA LYS A 238 -5.16 1.84 -26.25
C LYS A 238 -4.25 1.78 -27.48
N HIS A 239 -4.59 2.55 -28.51
CA HIS A 239 -3.76 2.71 -29.70
C HIS A 239 -2.66 3.74 -29.45
N ALA A 240 -1.40 3.40 -29.74
CA ALA A 240 -0.30 4.36 -29.78
C ALA A 240 -0.16 4.91 -31.21
N LYS A 241 0.11 6.20 -31.39
CA LYS A 241 0.44 6.78 -32.71
C LYS A 241 1.95 6.81 -32.92
N SER A 242 2.38 6.71 -34.19
CA SER A 242 3.78 6.94 -34.57
C SER A 242 4.24 8.34 -34.12
N GLY A 243 5.38 8.42 -33.42
CA GLY A 243 5.88 9.65 -32.78
C GLY A 243 5.36 9.92 -31.35
N GLU A 244 4.51 9.04 -30.80
CA GLU A 244 4.02 9.09 -29.42
C GLU A 244 4.60 7.94 -28.56
N GLY A 245 5.93 7.77 -28.55
CA GLY A 245 6.62 6.75 -27.74
C GLY A 245 6.26 6.79 -26.25
N LEU A 246 6.03 7.99 -25.70
CA LEU A 246 5.57 8.19 -24.32
C LEU A 246 4.15 7.63 -24.05
N ASN A 247 3.25 7.65 -25.05
CA ASN A 247 1.92 7.06 -24.92
C ASN A 247 1.99 5.53 -24.98
N LEU A 248 2.87 4.97 -25.81
CA LEU A 248 3.18 3.55 -25.83
C LEU A 248 3.75 3.11 -24.47
N LEU A 249 4.73 3.83 -23.94
CA LEU A 249 5.34 3.57 -22.64
C LEU A 249 4.33 3.64 -21.50
N SER A 250 3.54 4.71 -21.43
CA SER A 250 2.53 4.86 -20.39
C SER A 250 1.43 3.81 -20.50
N SER A 251 1.09 3.37 -21.71
CA SER A 251 0.15 2.26 -21.93
C SER A 251 0.72 0.92 -21.51
N LEU A 252 1.99 0.63 -21.84
CA LEU A 252 2.72 -0.55 -21.39
C LEU A 252 2.79 -0.60 -19.85
N ILE A 253 3.28 0.48 -19.22
CA ILE A 253 3.38 0.58 -17.76
C ILE A 253 2.00 0.47 -17.11
N SER A 254 0.99 1.15 -17.65
CA SER A 254 -0.38 1.08 -17.12
C SER A 254 -0.95 -0.33 -17.22
N ASN A 255 -0.74 -1.04 -18.32
CA ASN A 255 -1.24 -2.39 -18.51
C ASN A 255 -0.52 -3.36 -17.55
N ILE A 256 0.82 -3.27 -17.53
CA ILE A 256 1.66 -3.99 -16.59
C ILE A 256 1.12 -3.81 -15.15
N ASN A 257 0.94 -2.57 -14.70
CA ASN A 257 0.49 -2.24 -13.35
C ASN A 257 -0.98 -2.60 -13.09
N SER A 258 -1.87 -2.47 -14.07
CA SER A 258 -3.29 -2.80 -13.92
C SER A 258 -3.51 -4.28 -13.60
N LYS A 259 -2.63 -5.13 -14.13
CA LYS A 259 -2.65 -6.59 -13.95
C LYS A 259 -1.59 -7.09 -12.97
N GLN A 260 -0.95 -6.20 -12.20
CA GLN A 260 -0.05 -6.54 -11.09
C GLN A 260 -0.82 -6.94 -9.81
N THR A 261 -2.11 -7.25 -9.92
CA THR A 261 -2.95 -7.60 -8.78
C THR A 261 -2.29 -8.76 -8.01
N PRO A 262 -2.08 -8.62 -6.68
CA PRO A 262 -1.44 -9.66 -5.89
C PRO A 262 -2.32 -10.92 -5.91
N LYS A 263 -1.97 -11.90 -6.75
CA LYS A 263 -2.74 -13.16 -6.84
C LYS A 263 -2.51 -14.06 -5.63
N ARG A 264 -1.47 -13.82 -4.83
CA ARG A 264 -1.19 -14.60 -3.63
C ARG A 264 -2.04 -14.09 -2.46
N ALA A 265 -2.85 -15.00 -1.91
CA ALA A 265 -3.72 -14.74 -0.76
C ALA A 265 -2.94 -14.85 0.57
N TYR A 266 -3.32 -14.02 1.54
CA TYR A 266 -2.66 -13.81 2.83
C TYR A 266 -3.03 -14.92 3.78
N PHE A 267 -4.31 -15.23 3.73
CA PHE A 267 -4.86 -16.49 4.14
C PHE A 267 -5.75 -16.97 3.00
N SER A 268 -5.76 -18.29 2.83
CA SER A 268 -6.70 -19.00 1.97
C SER A 268 -7.55 -19.90 2.87
N HIS A 269 -8.72 -20.30 2.39
CA HIS A 269 -9.64 -21.19 3.14
C HIS A 269 -10.08 -20.64 4.51
N LEU A 270 -10.18 -19.31 4.68
CA LEU A 270 -10.63 -18.75 5.96
C LEU A 270 -12.16 -18.90 6.08
N PRO A 271 -12.66 -19.58 7.14
CA PRO A 271 -14.09 -19.65 7.41
C PRO A 271 -14.62 -18.28 7.81
N PHE A 272 -15.55 -17.75 7.03
CA PHE A 272 -16.27 -16.51 7.32
C PHE A 272 -17.69 -16.83 7.80
N GLU A 273 -17.89 -16.80 9.10
CA GLU A 273 -19.16 -17.00 9.78
C GLU A 273 -19.98 -15.70 9.75
N VAL A 274 -20.93 -15.62 8.82
CA VAL A 274 -21.82 -14.46 8.67
C VAL A 274 -22.94 -14.50 9.71
N ALA A 275 -23.40 -15.70 10.04
CA ALA A 275 -24.38 -15.98 11.09
C ALA A 275 -24.17 -17.40 11.64
N PRO A 276 -24.72 -17.75 12.81
CA PRO A 276 -24.67 -19.12 13.32
C PRO A 276 -25.22 -20.12 12.29
N GLY A 277 -24.39 -21.08 11.86
CA GLY A 277 -24.73 -22.06 10.83
C GLY A 277 -24.62 -21.57 9.38
N LEU A 278 -24.21 -20.32 9.15
CA LEU A 278 -23.95 -19.76 7.82
C LEU A 278 -22.48 -19.34 7.69
N THR A 279 -21.69 -20.24 7.11
CA THR A 279 -20.26 -20.05 6.87
C THR A 279 -19.97 -20.04 5.38
N ILE A 280 -19.13 -19.10 4.95
CA ILE A 280 -18.62 -19.01 3.58
C ILE A 280 -17.09 -19.01 3.60
N SER A 281 -16.44 -19.30 2.49
CA SER A 281 -14.97 -19.24 2.41
C SER A 281 -14.52 -17.92 1.78
N VAL A 282 -13.48 -17.33 2.36
CA VAL A 282 -12.87 -16.09 1.86
C VAL A 282 -11.34 -16.19 1.79
N LYS A 283 -10.78 -15.45 0.83
CA LYS A 283 -9.35 -15.20 0.69
C LYS A 283 -9.04 -13.78 1.13
N GLY A 284 -7.96 -13.62 1.87
CA GLY A 284 -7.42 -12.32 2.28
C GLY A 284 -6.33 -11.87 1.34
N TYR A 285 -6.20 -10.57 1.11
CA TYR A 285 -5.16 -9.95 0.29
C TYR A 285 -4.69 -8.70 1.00
N ILE A 286 -3.39 -8.41 0.92
CA ILE A 286 -2.82 -7.17 1.44
C ILE A 286 -2.44 -6.32 0.22
N PRO A 287 -3.32 -5.40 -0.22
CA PRO A 287 -3.08 -4.63 -1.44
C PRO A 287 -2.02 -3.54 -1.26
N LEU A 288 -1.79 -3.08 -0.03
CA LEU A 288 -0.80 -2.06 0.30
C LEU A 288 0.23 -2.66 1.23
N HIS A 289 1.48 -2.74 0.77
CA HIS A 289 2.61 -3.24 1.54
C HIS A 289 3.74 -2.22 1.52
N VAL A 290 4.47 -2.12 2.63
CA VAL A 290 5.66 -1.29 2.70
C VAL A 290 6.76 -1.93 1.87
N GLN A 291 7.28 -1.23 0.87
CA GLN A 291 8.45 -1.69 0.12
C GLN A 291 9.69 -1.43 0.98
N LYS A 292 10.47 -2.48 1.26
CA LYS A 292 11.76 -2.40 1.95
C LYS A 292 12.90 -2.66 0.95
N PRO A 293 14.11 -2.11 1.14
CA PRO A 293 15.28 -2.50 0.34
C PRO A 293 15.52 -4.00 0.42
N ALA A 294 16.09 -4.59 -0.64
CA ALA A 294 16.46 -6.00 -0.62
C ALA A 294 17.47 -6.26 0.52
N ARG A 295 17.31 -7.39 1.23
CA ARG A 295 18.22 -7.77 2.31
C ARG A 295 19.62 -7.93 1.74
N THR A 296 20.61 -7.32 2.39
CA THR A 296 22.01 -7.51 2.03
C THR A 296 22.36 -8.99 2.15
N THR A 297 23.04 -9.51 1.13
CA THR A 297 23.52 -10.89 1.13
C THR A 297 25.03 -10.89 1.25
N TRP A 298 25.58 -11.86 1.97
CA TRP A 298 27.02 -12.02 2.08
C TRP A 298 27.55 -12.51 0.74
N VAL A 299 28.65 -11.91 0.28
CA VAL A 299 29.29 -12.26 -0.98
C VAL A 299 30.72 -12.68 -0.67
N HIS A 300 31.11 -13.84 -1.14
CA HIS A 300 32.47 -14.35 -1.05
C HIS A 300 33.26 -13.87 -2.27
N THR A 301 34.21 -12.97 -2.04
CA THR A 301 34.99 -12.29 -3.10
C THR A 301 36.40 -12.85 -3.26
N ALA A 302 36.77 -13.95 -2.59
CA ALA A 302 38.12 -14.50 -2.68
C ALA A 302 38.35 -15.38 -3.93
N GLY A 303 37.33 -15.63 -4.75
CA GLY A 303 37.42 -16.35 -6.03
C GLY A 303 37.40 -15.43 -7.26
N GLU A 304 37.60 -15.98 -8.46
CA GLU A 304 37.48 -15.25 -9.74
C GLU A 304 36.05 -14.74 -10.01
N LYS A 305 35.04 -15.39 -9.42
CA LYS A 305 33.64 -14.95 -9.44
C LYS A 305 33.16 -14.71 -8.02
N ALA A 306 32.39 -13.64 -7.85
CA ALA A 306 31.71 -13.34 -6.60
C ALA A 306 30.58 -14.37 -6.39
N GLU A 307 30.67 -15.18 -5.33
CA GLU A 307 29.67 -16.19 -5.00
C GLU A 307 28.83 -15.77 -3.80
N LEU A 308 27.53 -16.10 -3.81
CA LEU A 308 26.64 -15.82 -2.68
C LEU A 308 26.99 -16.75 -1.50
N ALA A 309 27.34 -16.17 -0.36
CA ALA A 309 27.59 -16.90 0.87
C ALA A 309 26.28 -17.07 1.66
N LEU A 310 25.95 -18.33 1.98
CA LEU A 310 24.81 -18.68 2.83
C LEU A 310 25.26 -18.68 4.29
N PRO A 311 24.76 -17.77 5.15
CA PRO A 311 25.09 -17.79 6.57
C PRO A 311 24.40 -18.96 7.25
N GLU A 312 25.18 -19.83 7.90
CA GLU A 312 24.66 -20.90 8.77
C GLU A 312 25.04 -20.57 10.22
N THR A 313 24.06 -20.56 11.13
CA THR A 313 24.29 -20.30 12.55
C THR A 313 24.05 -21.56 13.35
N THR A 314 25.13 -22.14 13.88
CA THR A 314 25.10 -23.29 14.81
C THR A 314 25.22 -22.80 16.24
N LYS A 315 24.23 -23.15 17.08
CA LYS A 315 24.27 -22.85 18.53
C LYS A 315 25.11 -23.91 19.23
N MET A 316 26.14 -23.48 19.96
CA MET A 316 27.04 -24.36 20.71
C MET A 316 26.80 -24.22 22.21
N GLU A 317 27.06 -25.30 22.94
CA GLU A 317 26.99 -25.29 24.40
C GLU A 317 28.10 -24.42 25.01
N VAL A 318 27.75 -23.63 26.03
CA VAL A 318 28.69 -22.66 26.64
C VAL A 318 29.79 -23.37 27.44
N SER A 319 29.52 -24.57 27.94
CA SER A 319 30.46 -25.35 28.77
C SER A 319 31.41 -26.25 27.97
N ASP A 320 31.03 -26.66 26.75
CA ASP A 320 31.86 -27.50 25.88
C ASP A 320 31.77 -26.96 24.45
N SER A 321 32.84 -26.31 24.00
CA SER A 321 32.95 -25.57 22.73
C SER A 321 32.92 -26.43 21.46
N SER A 322 32.47 -27.69 21.55
CA SER A 322 32.39 -28.64 20.44
C SER A 322 31.04 -29.36 20.29
N ARG A 323 30.09 -29.20 21.24
CA ARG A 323 28.76 -29.82 21.14
C ARG A 323 27.75 -28.83 20.55
N THR A 324 27.21 -29.16 19.38
CA THR A 324 26.08 -28.47 18.78
C THR A 324 24.80 -28.82 19.53
N VAL A 325 24.02 -27.80 19.90
CA VAL A 325 22.76 -27.97 20.64
C VAL A 325 21.61 -28.12 19.64
N GLU A 326 20.87 -29.22 19.74
CA GLU A 326 19.69 -29.47 18.92
C GLU A 326 18.51 -28.59 19.32
N LYS A 327 17.62 -28.30 18.36
CA LYS A 327 16.43 -27.46 18.62
C LYS A 327 15.51 -28.03 19.70
N SER A 328 15.50 -29.34 19.90
CA SER A 328 14.73 -30.02 20.95
C SER A 328 15.28 -29.83 22.36
N GLU A 329 16.57 -29.52 22.50
CA GLU A 329 17.20 -29.26 23.81
C GLU A 329 17.01 -27.80 24.26
N LEU A 330 16.60 -26.92 23.35
CA LEU A 330 16.35 -25.51 23.64
C LEU A 330 14.99 -25.32 24.30
N LYS A 331 14.97 -24.65 25.46
CA LYS A 331 13.76 -24.20 26.14
C LYS A 331 13.70 -22.68 26.16
N LYS A 332 12.57 -22.10 25.75
CA LYS A 332 12.32 -20.65 25.87
C LYS A 332 12.06 -20.34 27.35
N ALA A 333 12.71 -19.29 27.85
CA ALA A 333 12.56 -18.85 29.23
C ALA A 333 12.35 -17.34 29.28
N TYR A 334 11.37 -16.88 30.07
CA TYR A 334 11.09 -15.46 30.28
C TYR A 334 11.56 -15.06 31.67
N LYS A 335 12.34 -13.97 31.74
CA LYS A 335 12.87 -13.47 33.00
C LYS A 335 11.89 -12.51 33.65
N PHE A 336 11.35 -12.86 34.81
CA PHE A 336 10.46 -12.01 35.60
C PHE A 336 10.96 -11.91 37.04
N GLY A 337 11.23 -10.71 37.52
CA GLY A 337 11.57 -10.48 38.94
C GLY A 337 12.87 -11.13 39.44
N GLY A 338 13.70 -11.69 38.57
CA GLY A 338 14.94 -12.41 38.93
C GLY A 338 14.87 -13.91 38.62
N ASP A 339 13.67 -14.46 38.48
CA ASP A 339 13.43 -15.86 38.17
C ASP A 339 13.21 -16.07 36.67
N TYR A 340 13.53 -17.28 36.20
CA TYR A 340 13.29 -17.71 34.82
C TYR A 340 12.07 -18.62 34.78
N ILE A 341 11.04 -18.19 34.05
CA ILE A 341 9.85 -18.98 33.78
C ILE A 341 10.06 -19.71 32.45
N HIS A 342 10.17 -21.03 32.50
CA HIS A 342 10.32 -21.87 31.31
C HIS A 342 8.95 -22.21 30.76
N LEU A 343 8.73 -21.94 29.46
CA LEU A 343 7.52 -22.34 28.76
C LEU A 343 7.90 -23.29 27.63
N THR A 344 7.22 -24.43 27.58
CA THR A 344 7.33 -25.34 26.45
C THR A 344 6.63 -24.75 25.21
N PRO A 345 7.05 -25.15 24.00
CA PRO A 345 6.34 -24.75 22.77
C PRO A 345 4.86 -25.11 22.78
N GLU A 346 4.50 -26.26 23.38
CA GLU A 346 3.13 -26.73 23.52
C GLU A 346 2.30 -25.84 24.44
N GLU A 347 2.82 -25.49 25.62
CA GLU A 347 2.15 -24.55 26.54
C GLU A 347 1.98 -23.17 25.89
N THR A 348 2.99 -22.71 25.14
CA THR A 348 2.92 -21.44 24.42
C THR A 348 1.84 -21.47 23.33
N ALA A 349 1.69 -22.60 22.63
CA ALA A 349 0.63 -22.78 21.64
C ALA A 349 -0.76 -22.84 22.29
N GLN A 350 -0.91 -23.54 23.41
CA GLN A 350 -2.17 -23.61 24.17
C GLN A 350 -2.60 -22.24 24.71
N LEU A 351 -1.66 -21.42 25.18
CA LEU A 351 -1.93 -20.04 25.61
C LEU A 351 -2.46 -19.14 24.48
N LYS A 352 -2.17 -19.51 23.22
CA LYS A 352 -2.59 -18.78 22.01
C LYS A 352 -3.73 -19.49 21.26
N ASP A 353 -4.32 -20.55 21.80
CA ASP A 353 -5.43 -21.25 21.15
C ASP A 353 -6.77 -20.56 21.44
N TRP A 354 -7.35 -19.99 20.39
CA TRP A 354 -8.63 -19.26 20.44
C TRP A 354 -9.75 -19.98 19.66
N GLY A 355 -9.59 -21.27 19.35
CA GLY A 355 -10.57 -22.05 18.58
C GLY A 355 -10.34 -21.98 17.07
N GLY A 356 -9.08 -21.83 16.64
CA GLY A 356 -8.68 -21.84 15.24
C GLY A 356 -8.79 -20.49 14.51
N HIS A 357 -8.61 -20.52 13.19
CA HIS A 357 -8.68 -19.34 12.33
C HIS A 357 -10.13 -19.14 11.84
N VAL A 358 -10.68 -17.95 12.05
CA VAL A 358 -12.08 -17.64 11.72
C VAL A 358 -12.28 -16.14 11.58
N LEU A 359 -13.17 -15.74 10.67
CA LEU A 359 -13.77 -14.41 10.66
C LEU A 359 -15.24 -14.57 11.08
N ARG A 360 -15.63 -14.04 12.23
CA ARG A 360 -17.00 -14.16 12.76
C ARG A 360 -17.64 -12.81 12.94
N ILE A 361 -18.79 -12.57 12.30
CA ILE A 361 -19.56 -11.34 12.50
C ILE A 361 -20.17 -11.34 13.91
N ILE A 362 -19.93 -10.27 14.65
CA ILE A 362 -20.52 -9.99 15.97
C ILE A 362 -21.79 -9.14 15.81
N GLY A 363 -21.79 -8.20 14.86
CA GLY A 363 -22.95 -7.33 14.61
C GLY A 363 -22.69 -6.27 13.55
N PHE A 364 -23.61 -5.32 13.40
CA PHE A 364 -23.52 -4.24 12.42
C PHE A 364 -23.68 -2.88 13.09
N LYS A 365 -22.89 -1.89 12.65
CA LYS A 365 -22.99 -0.50 13.09
C LYS A 365 -23.01 0.46 11.91
N PRO A 366 -23.54 1.69 12.05
CA PRO A 366 -23.39 2.74 11.04
C PRO A 366 -21.91 3.05 10.77
N GLN A 367 -21.56 3.32 9.52
CA GLN A 367 -20.18 3.64 9.13
C GLN A 367 -19.63 4.88 9.85
N SER A 368 -20.49 5.85 10.16
CA SER A 368 -20.14 7.07 10.92
C SER A 368 -19.61 6.83 12.33
N MET A 369 -19.87 5.66 12.93
CA MET A 369 -19.36 5.30 14.26
C MET A 369 -17.90 4.84 14.25
N ILE A 370 -17.34 4.50 13.10
CA ILE A 370 -15.94 4.06 13.00
C ILE A 370 -15.05 5.30 12.79
N PRO A 371 -14.18 5.64 13.75
CA PRO A 371 -13.29 6.77 13.59
C PRO A 371 -12.21 6.47 12.56
N LYS A 372 -11.88 7.47 11.72
CA LYS A 372 -10.78 7.38 10.75
C LYS A 372 -9.40 7.16 11.40
N TRP A 373 -9.23 7.55 12.66
CA TRP A 373 -7.98 7.37 13.41
C TRP A 373 -7.84 5.99 14.03
N ALA A 374 -8.92 5.19 14.05
CA ALA A 374 -8.94 3.89 14.74
C ALA A 374 -8.24 2.76 13.96
N SER A 375 -7.46 3.05 12.92
CA SER A 375 -6.67 2.01 12.22
C SER A 375 -5.34 1.85 12.95
N ILE A 376 -5.09 0.67 13.51
CA ILE A 376 -3.75 0.37 14.06
C ILE A 376 -2.84 -0.22 13.00
N LYS A 377 -3.35 -1.21 12.25
CA LYS A 377 -2.57 -1.98 11.28
C LYS A 377 -3.06 -1.73 9.86
N LYS A 378 -2.30 -2.25 8.90
CA LYS A 378 -2.70 -2.31 7.49
C LYS A 378 -4.05 -3.03 7.36
N SER A 379 -4.94 -2.46 6.56
CA SER A 379 -6.23 -3.07 6.28
C SER A 379 -6.08 -4.24 5.31
N THR A 380 -6.78 -5.34 5.58
CA THR A 380 -6.77 -6.52 4.72
C THR A 380 -7.98 -6.48 3.79
N TYR A 381 -7.81 -6.83 2.53
CA TYR A 381 -8.89 -6.94 1.57
C TYR A 381 -9.37 -8.39 1.47
N ILE A 382 -10.68 -8.64 1.55
CA ILE A 382 -11.22 -10.00 1.41
C ILE A 382 -12.06 -10.16 0.16
N PHE A 383 -11.95 -11.34 -0.46
CA PHE A 383 -12.70 -11.75 -1.64
C PHE A 383 -13.25 -13.17 -1.45
N PRO A 384 -14.44 -13.51 -1.97
CA PRO A 384 -15.01 -14.84 -1.80
C PRO A 384 -14.20 -15.90 -2.55
N ALA A 385 -14.15 -17.10 -1.99
CA ALA A 385 -13.60 -18.29 -2.64
C ALA A 385 -14.66 -19.40 -2.64
N GLU A 386 -14.81 -20.10 -3.77
CA GLU A 386 -15.74 -21.22 -3.90
C GLU A 386 -15.09 -22.59 -3.71
N GLU A 387 -13.83 -22.62 -3.25
CA GLU A 387 -13.04 -23.85 -3.08
C GLU A 387 -13.64 -24.76 -2.00
N ASP A 388 -14.03 -24.20 -0.84
CA ASP A 388 -14.57 -25.00 0.27
C ASP A 388 -16.10 -25.02 0.32
N HIS A 389 -16.73 -23.91 -0.08
CA HIS A 389 -18.17 -23.71 0.03
C HIS A 389 -18.74 -23.13 -1.27
N VAL A 390 -19.48 -23.96 -2.00
CA VAL A 390 -20.18 -23.55 -3.22
C VAL A 390 -21.28 -22.53 -2.89
N GLY A 391 -21.29 -21.39 -3.60
CA GLY A 391 -22.23 -20.30 -3.34
C GLY A 391 -21.73 -19.21 -2.41
N SER A 392 -20.48 -19.29 -1.93
CA SER A 392 -19.82 -18.24 -1.15
C SER A 392 -19.89 -16.87 -1.84
N THR A 393 -19.68 -16.82 -3.15
CA THR A 393 -19.73 -15.59 -3.96
C THR A 393 -21.09 -14.91 -3.91
N ARG A 394 -22.19 -15.70 -3.91
CA ARG A 394 -23.56 -15.18 -3.89
C ARG A 394 -23.88 -14.51 -2.55
N VAL A 395 -23.53 -15.17 -1.45
CA VAL A 395 -23.75 -14.65 -0.08
C VAL A 395 -22.87 -13.42 0.16
N PHE A 396 -21.59 -13.49 -0.21
CA PHE A 396 -20.65 -12.38 -0.10
C PHE A 396 -21.12 -11.15 -0.89
N SER A 397 -21.55 -11.35 -2.14
CA SER A 397 -22.08 -10.27 -2.98
C SER A 397 -23.34 -9.63 -2.40
N ALA A 398 -24.22 -10.44 -1.80
CA ALA A 398 -25.42 -9.93 -1.15
C ALA A 398 -25.07 -9.09 0.10
N LEU A 399 -24.12 -9.56 0.91
CA LEU A 399 -23.62 -8.83 2.08
C LEU A 399 -22.98 -7.50 1.66
N TRP A 400 -22.08 -7.51 0.68
CA TRP A 400 -21.44 -6.30 0.15
C TRP A 400 -22.47 -5.27 -0.35
N LYS A 401 -23.43 -5.71 -1.19
CA LYS A 401 -24.50 -4.82 -1.71
C LYS A 401 -25.33 -4.22 -0.57
N LYS A 402 -25.61 -4.98 0.48
CA LYS A 402 -26.40 -4.52 1.62
C LYS A 402 -25.65 -3.54 2.51
N LEU A 403 -24.39 -3.82 2.83
CA LEU A 403 -23.56 -2.91 3.61
C LEU A 403 -23.38 -1.56 2.91
N LEU A 404 -23.17 -1.59 1.59
CA LEU A 404 -23.03 -0.38 0.78
C LEU A 404 -24.34 0.41 0.68
N LYS A 405 -25.49 -0.27 0.54
CA LYS A 405 -26.81 0.40 0.43
C LYS A 405 -27.23 1.06 1.74
N ASP A 406 -26.97 0.42 2.86
CA ASP A 406 -27.46 0.83 4.17
C ASP A 406 -26.45 1.71 4.95
N ASP A 407 -25.28 2.02 4.36
CA ASP A 407 -24.16 2.75 5.00
C ASP A 407 -23.74 2.15 6.36
N LYS A 408 -23.60 0.81 6.37
CA LYS A 408 -23.27 0.02 7.55
C LYS A 408 -21.96 -0.72 7.38
N VAL A 409 -21.30 -0.94 8.51
CA VAL A 409 -20.11 -1.77 8.66
C VAL A 409 -20.44 -2.98 9.51
N GLY A 410 -19.82 -4.12 9.20
CA GLY A 410 -19.85 -5.29 10.08
C GLY A 410 -18.77 -5.17 11.15
N LEU A 411 -19.05 -5.52 12.39
CA LEU A 411 -18.02 -5.76 13.41
C LEU A 411 -17.77 -7.25 13.47
N ALA A 412 -16.51 -7.67 13.40
CA ALA A 412 -16.14 -9.07 13.39
C ALA A 412 -14.95 -9.38 14.30
N TRP A 413 -14.98 -10.59 14.82
CA TRP A 413 -13.86 -11.25 15.48
C TRP A 413 -13.00 -11.91 14.40
N PHE A 414 -11.73 -11.53 14.33
CA PHE A 414 -10.83 -11.98 13.27
C PHE A 414 -9.60 -12.68 13.86
N VAL A 415 -9.41 -13.94 13.45
CA VAL A 415 -8.22 -14.74 13.73
C VAL A 415 -7.65 -15.21 12.40
N ALA A 416 -6.52 -14.62 11.99
CA ALA A 416 -5.96 -14.85 10.66
C ALA A 416 -5.39 -16.27 10.45
N ARG A 417 -4.84 -16.88 11.52
CA ARG A 417 -4.17 -18.19 11.48
C ARG A 417 -4.32 -18.92 12.82
N VAL A 418 -4.09 -20.23 12.80
CA VAL A 418 -4.04 -21.04 14.03
C VAL A 418 -2.95 -20.49 14.95
N ASN A 419 -3.22 -20.41 16.25
CA ASN A 419 -2.34 -19.84 17.29
C ASN A 419 -1.98 -18.35 17.11
N ALA A 420 -2.80 -17.58 16.37
CA ALA A 420 -2.70 -16.12 16.37
C ALA A 420 -3.65 -15.47 17.37
N ASN A 421 -3.23 -14.31 17.87
CA ASN A 421 -4.08 -13.51 18.75
C ASN A 421 -5.27 -12.93 17.95
N PRO A 422 -6.48 -12.97 18.54
CA PRO A 422 -7.66 -12.42 17.91
C PRO A 422 -7.62 -10.90 17.86
N VAL A 423 -8.18 -10.34 16.80
CA VAL A 423 -8.31 -8.90 16.60
C VAL A 423 -9.75 -8.55 16.27
N LEU A 424 -10.23 -7.44 16.79
CA LEU A 424 -11.51 -6.87 16.37
C LEU A 424 -11.34 -6.10 15.07
N VAL A 425 -12.18 -6.39 14.08
CA VAL A 425 -12.14 -5.73 12.77
C VAL A 425 -13.49 -5.16 12.40
N ALA A 426 -13.49 -4.01 11.74
CA ALA A 426 -14.64 -3.48 11.04
C ALA A 426 -14.57 -3.91 9.56
N ILE A 427 -15.61 -4.61 9.11
CA ILE A 427 -15.84 -5.01 7.72
C ILE A 427 -16.50 -3.84 7.00
N ILE A 428 -15.75 -3.17 6.13
CA ILE A 428 -16.18 -1.98 5.39
C ILE A 428 -16.33 -2.36 3.91
N PRO A 429 -17.49 -2.11 3.26
CA PRO A 429 -17.67 -2.40 1.85
C PRO A 429 -16.82 -1.45 0.98
N SER A 430 -16.17 -1.99 -0.05
CA SER A 430 -15.54 -1.16 -1.08
C SER A 430 -16.60 -0.44 -1.92
N LYS A 431 -16.27 0.75 -2.44
CA LYS A 431 -17.05 1.37 -3.51
C LYS A 431 -16.92 0.56 -4.81
N ARG A 432 -17.78 0.83 -5.80
CA ARG A 432 -17.68 0.14 -7.09
C ARG A 432 -16.45 0.64 -7.85
N PRO A 433 -15.73 -0.22 -8.59
CA PRO A 433 -14.60 0.21 -9.43
C PRO A 433 -14.99 1.29 -10.45
N SER A 434 -16.24 1.22 -10.96
CA SER A 434 -16.83 2.19 -11.88
C SER A 434 -17.04 3.59 -11.30
N ASP A 435 -16.99 3.76 -9.97
CA ASP A 435 -17.23 5.06 -9.34
C ASP A 435 -15.99 5.95 -9.49
N GLU A 436 -16.16 7.19 -10.00
CA GLU A 436 -15.06 8.14 -10.14
C GLU A 436 -14.37 8.47 -8.81
N GLU A 437 -15.12 8.37 -7.71
CA GLU A 437 -14.70 8.62 -6.32
C GLU A 437 -14.07 7.39 -5.64
N SER A 438 -13.93 6.27 -6.36
CA SER A 438 -13.24 5.09 -5.85
C SER A 438 -11.73 5.32 -5.88
N GLY A 439 -11.11 5.39 -4.70
CA GLY A 439 -9.64 5.42 -4.56
C GLY A 439 -8.96 4.08 -4.88
N THR A 440 -9.73 3.04 -5.21
CA THR A 440 -9.27 1.65 -5.38
C THR A 440 -9.79 1.05 -6.69
N LYS A 441 -9.68 1.79 -7.81
CA LYS A 441 -10.14 1.32 -9.14
C LYS A 441 -9.46 0.03 -9.60
N PHE A 442 -8.25 -0.23 -9.11
CA PHE A 442 -7.47 -1.42 -9.42
C PHE A 442 -7.90 -2.67 -8.63
N LEU A 443 -8.82 -2.55 -7.66
CA LEU A 443 -9.35 -3.68 -6.91
C LEU A 443 -10.79 -3.99 -7.35
N PRO A 444 -11.16 -5.28 -7.47
CA PRO A 444 -12.55 -5.66 -7.74
C PRO A 444 -13.43 -5.28 -6.56
N ALA A 445 -14.76 -5.27 -6.71
CA ALA A 445 -15.67 -5.00 -5.59
C ALA A 445 -15.56 -6.07 -4.48
N GLY A 446 -15.48 -5.65 -3.23
CA GLY A 446 -15.16 -6.53 -2.10
C GLY A 446 -15.27 -5.85 -0.74
N LEU A 447 -14.68 -6.47 0.30
CA LEU A 447 -14.78 -5.99 1.68
C LEU A 447 -13.39 -5.73 2.26
N TRP A 448 -13.26 -4.63 3.00
CA TRP A 448 -12.06 -4.27 3.76
C TRP A 448 -12.22 -4.71 5.22
N LEU A 449 -11.18 -5.34 5.76
CA LEU A 449 -11.01 -5.62 7.19
C LEU A 449 -10.15 -4.50 7.79
N TYR A 450 -10.81 -3.62 8.51
CA TYR A 450 -10.20 -2.49 9.20
C TYR A 450 -9.95 -2.85 10.66
N THR A 451 -8.69 -3.02 11.07
CA THR A 451 -8.32 -3.43 12.43
C THR A 451 -8.61 -2.33 13.43
N LEU A 452 -9.46 -2.61 14.42
CA LEU A 452 -9.85 -1.69 15.48
C LEU A 452 -8.92 -1.82 16.69
N PRO A 453 -8.74 -0.75 17.47
CA PRO A 453 -7.92 -0.76 18.67
C PRO A 453 -8.61 -1.44 19.84
N PHE A 454 -7.81 -2.16 20.63
CA PHE A 454 -8.18 -2.52 21.99
C PHE A 454 -7.89 -1.35 22.93
N ALA A 455 -8.31 -1.48 24.18
CA ALA A 455 -8.09 -0.45 25.19
C ALA A 455 -6.59 -0.17 25.41
N ASP A 456 -5.75 -1.20 25.32
CA ASP A 456 -4.30 -1.11 25.54
C ASP A 456 -3.56 -0.32 24.44
N ASP A 457 -4.17 -0.21 23.25
CA ASP A 457 -3.61 0.53 22.12
C ASP A 457 -3.89 2.04 22.21
N LEU A 458 -4.90 2.43 23.01
CA LEU A 458 -5.26 3.84 23.18
C LEU A 458 -4.24 4.52 24.09
N ARG A 459 -3.67 5.62 23.60
CA ARG A 459 -2.74 6.46 24.36
C ARG A 459 -3.46 7.72 24.83
N GLU A 460 -3.44 7.96 26.14
CA GLU A 460 -3.98 9.20 26.70
C GLU A 460 -3.10 10.38 26.31
N THR A 461 -3.72 11.46 25.84
CA THR A 461 -3.04 12.71 25.51
C THR A 461 -3.33 13.76 26.59
N ASP A 462 -2.35 14.60 26.91
CA ASP A 462 -2.54 15.75 27.81
C ASP A 462 -3.70 16.64 27.32
N LYS A 463 -4.77 16.73 28.13
CA LYS A 463 -5.90 17.60 27.83
C LYS A 463 -5.48 19.05 28.05
N ARG A 464 -5.12 19.75 26.97
CA ARG A 464 -4.89 21.19 26.96
C ARG A 464 -6.18 21.92 26.60
N ASP A 465 -6.41 23.08 27.21
CA ASP A 465 -7.50 23.96 26.83
C ASP A 465 -7.38 24.35 25.34
N MET A 466 -8.34 23.90 24.53
CA MET A 466 -8.38 24.24 23.10
C MET A 466 -8.74 25.72 22.93
N ILE A 467 -7.80 26.50 22.40
CA ILE A 467 -8.06 27.85 21.93
C ILE A 467 -8.71 27.72 20.55
N LYS A 468 -9.97 28.13 20.43
CA LYS A 468 -10.65 28.17 19.13
C LYS A 468 -10.23 29.41 18.36
N ALA A 469 -9.91 29.24 17.08
CA ALA A 469 -9.61 30.35 16.19
C ALA A 469 -10.89 31.17 15.89
N PRO A 470 -10.79 32.50 15.71
CA PRO A 470 -11.90 33.33 15.23
C PRO A 470 -12.40 32.87 13.85
N GLU A 471 -13.69 33.11 13.55
CA GLU A 471 -14.29 32.75 12.26
C GLU A 471 -13.64 33.48 11.08
N GLU A 472 -13.20 34.72 11.28
CA GLU A 472 -12.52 35.53 10.25
C GLU A 472 -11.20 34.88 9.81
N LEU A 473 -10.39 34.43 10.77
CA LEU A 473 -9.15 33.73 10.50
C LEU A 473 -9.41 32.38 9.81
N THR A 474 -10.47 31.68 10.23
CA THR A 474 -10.89 30.42 9.63
C THR A 474 -11.34 30.61 8.17
N ALA A 475 -12.03 31.72 7.86
CA ALA A 475 -12.44 32.06 6.51
C ALA A 475 -11.25 32.41 5.60
N LYS A 476 -10.27 33.17 6.10
CA LYS A 476 -9.02 33.46 5.39
C LYS A 476 -8.23 32.17 5.13
N MET A 477 -8.11 31.29 6.12
CA MET A 477 -7.45 29.98 5.97
C MET A 477 -8.17 29.07 4.96
N ARG A 478 -9.50 29.12 4.88
CA ARG A 478 -10.27 28.37 3.87
C ARG A 478 -9.87 28.77 2.43
N LYS A 479 -9.59 30.04 2.19
CA LYS A 479 -9.11 30.54 0.88
C LYS A 479 -7.72 29.98 0.56
N VAL A 480 -6.84 29.91 1.56
CA VAL A 480 -5.50 29.31 1.42
C VAL A 480 -5.59 27.83 1.06
N VAL A 481 -6.37 27.06 1.83
CA VAL A 481 -6.61 25.63 1.55
C VAL A 481 -7.24 25.43 0.17
N GLY A 482 -8.22 26.28 -0.20
CA GLY A 482 -8.82 26.33 -1.52
C GLY A 482 -7.80 26.35 -2.66
N ASN A 483 -6.82 27.26 -2.58
CA ASN A 483 -5.79 27.45 -3.60
C ASN A 483 -4.68 26.37 -3.59
N LEU A 484 -4.61 25.56 -2.53
CA LEU A 484 -3.66 24.46 -2.36
C LEU A 484 -4.21 23.08 -2.72
N HIS A 485 -5.46 22.98 -3.18
CA HIS A 485 -5.98 21.70 -3.65
C HIS A 485 -5.14 21.15 -4.79
N LEU A 486 -4.88 19.84 -4.71
CA LEU A 486 -4.27 19.09 -5.80
C LEU A 486 -5.20 19.13 -7.03
N PRO A 487 -4.65 18.98 -8.26
CA PRO A 487 -5.46 18.87 -9.47
C PRO A 487 -6.52 17.77 -9.30
N LYS A 488 -7.78 18.06 -9.63
CA LYS A 488 -8.96 17.18 -9.42
C LYS A 488 -9.31 16.88 -7.96
N GLY A 489 -8.73 17.59 -6.99
CA GLY A 489 -9.03 17.42 -5.57
C GLY A 489 -8.70 16.03 -4.99
N THR A 490 -7.97 15.20 -5.73
CA THR A 490 -7.72 13.80 -5.38
C THR A 490 -6.22 13.59 -5.15
N TYR A 491 -5.86 12.94 -4.05
CA TYR A 491 -4.50 12.47 -3.80
C TYR A 491 -4.30 11.12 -4.48
N ASP A 492 -3.27 11.03 -5.32
CA ASP A 492 -2.89 9.82 -6.04
C ASP A 492 -1.54 9.33 -5.51
N PRO A 493 -1.51 8.23 -4.71
CA PRO A 493 -0.28 7.70 -4.13
C PRO A 493 0.77 7.29 -5.18
N ALA A 494 0.35 6.86 -6.38
CA ALA A 494 1.26 6.38 -7.41
C ALA A 494 2.20 7.47 -7.96
N ARG A 495 1.87 8.75 -7.74
CA ARG A 495 2.70 9.89 -8.16
C ARG A 495 3.87 10.17 -7.23
N TYR A 496 3.91 9.55 -6.07
CA TYR A 496 4.89 9.80 -5.02
C TYR A 496 5.66 8.52 -4.69
N PRO A 497 6.62 8.10 -5.54
CA PRO A 497 7.48 6.96 -5.23
C PRO A 497 8.37 7.28 -4.03
N ASN A 498 8.80 6.24 -3.31
CA ASN A 498 9.68 6.37 -2.14
C ASN A 498 11.07 6.91 -2.56
N PRO A 499 11.47 8.13 -2.15
CA PRO A 499 12.72 8.75 -2.59
C PRO A 499 13.96 7.95 -2.17
N ALA A 500 13.96 7.39 -0.95
CA ALA A 500 15.10 6.63 -0.43
C ALA A 500 15.33 5.34 -1.24
N LEU A 501 14.25 4.66 -1.64
CA LEU A 501 14.36 3.47 -2.50
C LEU A 501 14.80 3.84 -3.90
N GLN A 502 14.18 4.86 -4.51
CA GLN A 502 14.59 5.33 -5.85
C GLN A 502 16.07 5.72 -5.87
N TRP A 503 16.54 6.40 -4.82
CA TRP A 503 17.93 6.74 -4.67
C TRP A 503 18.85 5.52 -4.53
N HIS A 504 18.50 4.58 -3.66
CA HIS A 504 19.25 3.35 -3.45
C HIS A 504 19.45 2.57 -4.76
N TYR A 505 18.37 2.38 -5.52
CA TYR A 505 18.43 1.64 -6.76
C TYR A 505 19.09 2.42 -7.90
N LYS A 506 18.96 3.75 -7.92
CA LYS A 506 19.69 4.59 -8.89
C LYS A 506 21.20 4.51 -8.68
N ILE A 507 21.66 4.50 -7.43
CA ILE A 507 23.08 4.27 -7.11
C ILE A 507 23.50 2.87 -7.55
N LEU A 508 22.68 1.86 -7.24
CA LEU A 508 22.99 0.47 -7.62
C LEU A 508 23.07 0.29 -9.14
N GLN A 509 22.19 0.95 -9.89
CA GLN A 509 22.24 1.00 -11.35
C GLN A 509 23.51 1.69 -11.84
N ALA A 510 23.87 2.87 -11.30
CA ALA A 510 25.09 3.57 -11.70
C ALA A 510 26.35 2.71 -11.43
N LEU A 511 26.41 2.05 -10.27
CA LEU A 511 27.51 1.14 -9.92
C LEU A 511 27.56 -0.08 -10.85
N ALA A 512 26.42 -0.67 -11.18
CA ALA A 512 26.36 -1.84 -12.07
C ALA A 512 26.66 -1.47 -13.53
N LEU A 513 26.38 -0.22 -13.92
CA LEU A 513 26.64 0.29 -15.25
C LEU A 513 28.04 0.92 -15.42
N ASP A 514 28.85 0.96 -14.36
CA ASP A 514 30.14 1.68 -14.29
C ASP A 514 30.02 3.17 -14.63
N GLU A 515 28.89 3.79 -14.27
CA GLU A 515 28.61 5.21 -14.47
C GLU A 515 28.97 6.05 -13.24
N GLU A 516 29.12 7.36 -13.44
CA GLU A 516 29.33 8.29 -12.35
C GLU A 516 28.09 8.33 -11.43
N VAL A 517 28.29 8.01 -10.15
CA VAL A 517 27.21 8.02 -9.16
C VAL A 517 26.71 9.44 -9.01
N PRO A 518 25.41 9.71 -9.25
CA PRO A 518 24.85 11.04 -9.04
C PRO A 518 25.04 11.47 -7.58
N GLU A 519 25.26 12.77 -7.33
CA GLU A 519 25.37 13.29 -5.96
C GLU A 519 24.01 13.60 -5.32
N GLN A 520 22.99 13.90 -6.13
CA GLN A 520 21.66 14.29 -5.66
C GLN A 520 20.53 13.51 -6.34
N GLY A 521 19.60 13.01 -5.53
CA GLY A 521 18.36 12.37 -5.98
C GLY A 521 17.23 13.39 -6.18
N ASP A 522 16.32 13.10 -7.11
CA ASP A 522 15.07 13.86 -7.24
C ASP A 522 14.06 13.35 -6.19
N ASP A 523 13.52 14.25 -5.37
CA ASP A 523 12.55 13.92 -4.32
C ASP A 523 11.18 14.55 -4.64
N PRO A 524 10.24 13.78 -5.20
CA PRO A 524 8.90 14.28 -5.52
C PRO A 524 8.03 14.54 -4.29
N THR A 525 8.43 14.09 -3.09
CA THR A 525 7.69 14.30 -1.84
C THR A 525 7.90 15.70 -1.26
N LEU A 526 8.96 16.40 -1.68
CA LEU A 526 9.21 17.78 -1.26
C LEU A 526 8.12 18.74 -1.78
N PRO A 527 7.55 19.60 -0.91
CA PRO A 527 6.61 20.61 -1.34
C PRO A 527 7.23 21.56 -2.38
N LYS A 528 6.46 21.89 -3.42
CA LYS A 528 6.90 22.84 -4.46
C LYS A 528 6.84 24.29 -3.95
N PHE A 529 7.79 24.65 -3.08
CA PHE A 529 7.82 25.95 -2.38
C PHE A 529 7.62 27.15 -3.29
N LYS A 530 8.29 27.20 -4.45
CA LYS A 530 8.13 28.29 -5.44
C LYS A 530 6.71 28.42 -5.98
N ALA A 531 6.06 27.29 -6.26
CA ALA A 531 4.69 27.28 -6.77
C ALA A 531 3.67 27.63 -5.67
N ILE A 532 3.90 27.16 -4.44
CA ILE A 532 3.10 27.48 -3.27
C ILE A 532 3.19 28.99 -2.97
N ALA A 533 4.40 29.55 -2.90
CA ALA A 533 4.62 30.97 -2.66
C ALA A 533 3.93 31.84 -3.73
N LYS A 534 3.99 31.44 -5.00
CA LYS A 534 3.30 32.15 -6.10
C LYS A 534 1.77 32.12 -5.98
N ARG A 535 1.19 31.01 -5.52
CA ARG A 535 -0.28 30.86 -5.43
C ARG A 535 -0.87 31.47 -4.17
N VAL A 536 -0.16 31.37 -3.04
CA VAL A 536 -0.74 31.61 -1.72
C VAL A 536 0.13 32.48 -0.82
N GLY A 537 1.30 32.91 -1.27
CA GLY A 537 2.24 33.70 -0.47
C GLY A 537 1.62 34.97 0.11
N GLY A 538 0.85 35.72 -0.67
CA GLY A 538 0.14 36.92 -0.18
C GLY A 538 -0.91 36.59 0.89
N ALA A 539 -1.73 35.56 0.66
CA ALA A 539 -2.77 35.16 1.62
C ALA A 539 -2.19 34.56 2.92
N ILE A 540 -1.01 33.94 2.86
CA ILE A 540 -0.30 33.46 4.06
C ILE A 540 0.27 34.63 4.85
N ALA A 541 0.82 35.65 4.19
CA ALA A 541 1.31 36.84 4.87
C ALA A 541 0.20 37.58 5.61
N GLU A 542 -0.96 37.77 4.97
CA GLU A 542 -2.16 38.35 5.59
C GLU A 542 -2.60 37.56 6.83
N ILE A 543 -2.70 36.22 6.73
CA ILE A 543 -3.08 35.38 7.87
C ILE A 543 -2.07 35.44 9.00
N ASN A 544 -0.77 35.52 8.70
CA ASN A 544 0.25 35.61 9.74
C ASN A 544 0.12 36.91 10.54
N GLU A 545 -0.11 38.04 9.87
CA GLU A 545 -0.37 39.32 10.53
C GLU A 545 -1.63 39.25 11.41
N ASP A 546 -2.75 38.75 10.87
CA ASP A 546 -3.99 38.59 11.63
C ASP A 546 -3.87 37.61 12.80
N LEU A 547 -3.08 36.55 12.64
CA LEU A 547 -2.85 35.53 13.65
C LEU A 547 -1.98 36.09 14.79
N GLU A 548 -0.97 36.90 14.47
CA GLU A 548 -0.15 37.59 15.47
C GLU A 548 -1.00 38.58 16.28
N ASP A 549 -1.87 39.35 15.62
CA ASP A 549 -2.79 40.27 16.28
C ASP A 549 -3.80 39.51 17.17
N ALA A 550 -4.42 38.44 16.64
CA ALA A 550 -5.34 37.61 17.40
C ALA A 550 -4.65 36.89 18.57
N ALA A 551 -3.41 36.45 18.40
CA ALA A 551 -2.61 35.84 19.45
C ALA A 551 -2.27 36.85 20.55
N ARG A 552 -1.94 38.10 20.19
CA ARG A 552 -1.68 39.18 21.16
C ARG A 552 -2.93 39.50 21.97
N VAL A 553 -4.10 39.55 21.34
CA VAL A 553 -5.39 39.76 22.04
C VAL A 553 -5.70 38.58 22.96
N ALA A 554 -5.52 37.34 22.51
CA ALA A 554 -5.77 36.14 23.32
C ALA A 554 -4.80 36.00 24.51
N GLN A 555 -3.53 36.37 24.32
CA GLN A 555 -2.54 36.43 25.39
C GLN A 555 -2.85 37.56 26.38
N GLY A 556 -3.28 38.73 25.90
CA GLY A 556 -3.75 39.84 26.74
C GLY A 556 -4.99 39.48 27.57
N GLN A 557 -5.96 38.79 26.97
CA GLN A 557 -7.15 38.29 27.70
C GLN A 557 -6.79 37.20 28.72
N ARG A 558 -5.81 36.33 28.45
CA ARG A 558 -5.29 35.36 29.43
C ARG A 558 -4.48 36.03 30.54
N ALA A 559 -3.75 37.10 30.24
CA ALA A 559 -3.06 37.91 31.25
C ALA A 559 -4.07 38.60 32.16
N LEU A 560 -5.10 39.24 31.59
CA LEU A 560 -6.21 39.83 32.34
C LEU A 560 -7.01 38.81 33.15
N LYS A 561 -7.21 37.59 32.64
CA LYS A 561 -7.88 36.52 33.38
C LYS A 561 -7.00 35.95 34.49
N ARG A 562 -5.68 35.86 34.30
CA ARG A 562 -4.72 35.54 35.36
C ARG A 562 -4.58 36.67 36.38
N GLU A 563 -4.72 37.93 35.98
CA GLU A 563 -4.74 39.08 36.89
C GLU A 563 -6.05 39.11 37.68
N HIS A 564 -7.19 38.77 37.07
CA HIS A 564 -8.46 38.61 37.77
C HIS A 564 -8.46 37.39 38.72
N ASP A 565 -7.90 36.26 38.31
CA ASP A 565 -7.68 35.10 39.19
C ASP A 565 -6.61 35.41 40.26
N ALA A 566 -5.62 36.27 39.98
CA ALA A 566 -4.61 36.70 40.94
C ALA A 566 -5.13 37.75 41.93
N ASP A 567 -6.03 38.65 41.52
CA ASP A 567 -6.74 39.58 42.42
C ASP A 567 -7.72 38.82 43.35
N GLU A 568 -8.23 37.66 42.92
CA GLU A 568 -8.94 36.71 43.81
C GLU A 568 -7.99 35.83 44.66
N GLU A 569 -6.75 35.57 44.21
CA GLU A 569 -5.74 34.75 44.92
C GLU A 569 -4.80 35.55 45.85
N ASP A 570 -4.78 36.88 45.81
CA ASP A 570 -3.85 37.70 46.61
C ASP A 570 -4.15 37.71 48.13
N GLU A 571 -5.18 36.97 48.58
CA GLU A 571 -5.32 36.66 50.01
C GLU A 571 -4.54 35.43 50.51
N LYS A 572 -4.06 34.46 49.69
CA LYS A 572 -3.39 33.26 50.25
C LYS A 572 -2.28 32.66 49.37
N LYS A 573 -1.05 33.13 49.56
CA LYS A 573 0.19 32.48 49.08
C LYS A 573 0.35 31.03 49.62
N PRO A 574 0.75 30.03 48.81
CA PRO A 574 1.13 28.72 49.31
C PRO A 574 2.66 28.54 49.37
N ALA A 575 3.15 28.06 50.51
CA ALA A 575 4.52 27.58 50.67
C ALA A 575 4.64 26.07 50.38
N LYS A 576 5.78 25.68 49.82
CA LYS A 576 6.14 24.35 49.29
C LYS A 576 6.31 23.21 50.33
N LYS A 577 5.94 22.00 49.87
CA LYS A 577 6.46 20.62 50.16
C LYS A 577 6.21 19.98 51.55
N SER A 578 5.50 18.85 51.59
CA SER A 578 6.08 17.48 51.70
C SER A 578 5.00 16.41 52.02
N ARG A 579 5.42 15.14 51.99
CA ARG A 579 4.70 13.86 51.85
C ARG A 579 3.97 13.36 53.12
N ILE A 580 2.89 12.60 52.88
CA ILE A 580 2.37 11.39 53.58
C ILE A 580 1.59 11.53 54.92
N ALA A 581 0.46 10.81 54.93
CA ALA A 581 -0.30 10.19 56.04
C ALA A 581 -1.41 10.97 56.78
N VAL A 582 -2.64 10.49 56.52
CA VAL A 582 -3.77 10.14 57.43
C VAL A 582 -4.22 11.10 58.53
N ALA A 583 -5.55 11.28 58.56
CA ALA A 583 -6.45 11.65 59.66
C ALA A 583 -7.02 13.08 59.66
N THR A 584 -8.34 13.11 59.44
CA THR A 584 -9.37 13.91 60.14
C THR A 584 -9.24 15.43 60.28
N SER A 585 -10.35 16.06 59.89
CA SER A 585 -10.95 17.32 60.37
C SER A 585 -10.61 18.64 59.64
N ALA A 586 -11.68 19.18 59.07
CA ALA A 586 -12.05 20.58 58.99
C ALA A 586 -11.03 21.59 58.42
N LYS A 587 -11.23 21.96 57.15
CA LYS A 587 -11.13 23.35 56.72
C LYS A 587 -12.37 23.74 55.91
N SER A 588 -13.19 24.55 56.57
CA SER A 588 -14.34 25.29 56.07
C SER A 588 -13.93 26.37 55.08
N GLY A 589 -14.70 26.51 54.00
CA GLY A 589 -14.66 27.68 53.11
C GLY A 589 -14.30 27.36 51.67
N ALA A 590 -15.16 26.62 50.97
CA ALA A 590 -15.14 26.56 49.51
C ALA A 590 -16.54 26.89 49.01
N ALA A 591 -16.67 28.01 48.28
CA ALA A 591 -17.87 28.31 47.52
C ALA A 591 -18.06 27.20 46.47
N THR A 592 -19.08 26.37 46.64
CA THR A 592 -19.41 25.30 45.70
C THR A 592 -20.03 25.94 44.45
N SER A 593 -19.54 25.59 43.26
CA SER A 593 -20.03 26.19 42.01
C SER A 593 -21.42 25.68 41.65
N ASP A 594 -22.18 26.47 40.89
CA ASP A 594 -23.57 26.15 40.54
C ASP A 594 -23.72 24.84 39.74
N SER A 595 -22.69 24.45 38.97
CA SER A 595 -22.68 23.16 38.27
C SER A 595 -22.48 21.97 39.22
N GLN A 596 -21.71 22.15 40.30
CA GLN A 596 -21.49 21.14 41.32
C GLN A 596 -22.73 20.95 42.19
N LEU A 597 -23.47 22.02 42.48
CA LEU A 597 -24.75 21.95 43.20
C LEU A 597 -25.81 21.21 42.37
N LYS A 598 -25.90 21.47 41.06
CA LYS A 598 -26.81 20.75 40.16
C LYS A 598 -26.47 19.26 40.03
N ALA A 599 -25.18 18.92 39.95
CA ALA A 599 -24.74 17.53 39.93
C ALA A 599 -25.00 16.81 41.27
N ALA A 600 -24.80 17.51 42.40
CA ALA A 600 -25.08 16.97 43.73
C ALA A 600 -26.59 16.74 43.98
N HIS A 601 -27.45 17.59 43.40
CA HIS A 601 -28.91 17.41 43.41
C HIS A 601 -29.34 16.21 42.55
N GLN A 602 -28.83 16.09 41.32
CA GLN A 602 -29.15 14.96 40.44
C GLN A 602 -28.67 13.60 40.98
N GLN A 603 -27.66 13.60 41.84
CA GLN A 603 -27.11 12.39 42.49
C GLN A 603 -27.64 12.17 43.91
N ASP A 604 -28.66 12.93 44.35
CA ASP A 604 -29.30 12.83 45.66
C ASP A 604 -28.31 12.91 46.84
N ASN A 605 -27.21 13.65 46.64
CA ASN A 605 -26.05 13.69 47.55
C ASN A 605 -26.09 14.89 48.50
N LEU A 606 -27.09 15.78 48.35
CA LEU A 606 -27.33 16.95 49.20
C LEU A 606 -27.56 16.56 50.67
N GLY A 607 -28.23 15.43 50.93
CA GLY A 607 -28.46 14.90 52.28
C GLY A 607 -27.19 14.46 53.03
N LYS A 608 -26.08 14.21 52.32
CA LYS A 608 -24.80 13.80 52.91
C LYS A 608 -23.90 14.98 53.26
N MET A 609 -24.20 16.19 52.79
CA MET A 609 -23.42 17.38 53.13
C MET A 609 -23.52 17.70 54.62
N THR A 610 -22.48 18.31 55.18
CA THR A 610 -22.50 18.70 56.59
C THR A 610 -23.39 19.93 56.78
N VAL A 611 -23.96 20.11 57.98
CA VAL A 611 -24.82 21.26 58.29
C VAL A 611 -24.05 22.58 58.16
N ALA A 612 -22.73 22.56 58.38
CA ALA A 612 -21.86 23.73 58.20
C ALA A 612 -21.75 24.14 56.72
N ASP A 613 -21.59 23.17 55.82
CA ASP A 613 -21.49 23.42 54.38
C ASP A 613 -22.82 23.91 53.81
N LEU A 614 -23.94 23.30 54.22
CA LEU A 614 -25.29 23.73 53.81
C LEU A 614 -25.59 25.17 54.24
N LYS A 615 -25.22 25.55 55.47
CA LYS A 615 -25.39 26.93 55.94
C LYS A 615 -24.49 27.92 55.19
N ALA A 616 -23.26 27.53 54.86
CA ALA A 616 -22.35 28.37 54.09
C ALA A 616 -22.86 28.61 52.66
N ILE A 617 -23.41 27.57 52.02
CA ILE A 617 -24.01 27.65 50.68
C ILE A 617 -25.29 28.50 50.70
N LEU A 618 -26.19 28.28 51.67
CA LEU A 618 -27.39 29.10 51.79
C LEU A 618 -27.06 30.57 52.06
N THR A 619 -26.04 30.85 52.86
CA THR A 619 -25.59 32.22 53.15
C THR A 619 -24.97 32.88 51.91
N SER A 620 -24.16 32.16 51.13
CA SER A 620 -23.58 32.71 49.89
C SER A 620 -24.63 32.95 48.80
N LYS A 621 -25.77 32.26 48.87
CA LYS A 621 -26.94 32.45 47.99
C LYS A 621 -28.00 33.41 48.56
N GLY A 622 -27.75 34.03 49.72
CA GLY A 622 -28.64 35.03 50.32
C GLY A 622 -29.89 34.48 51.00
N ILE A 623 -29.93 33.19 51.34
CA ILE A 623 -31.06 32.51 51.99
C ILE A 623 -30.78 32.34 53.49
N SER A 624 -31.81 32.51 54.32
CA SER A 624 -31.70 32.41 55.79
C SER A 624 -31.24 31.00 56.25
N PRO A 625 -30.08 30.88 56.92
CA PRO A 625 -29.46 29.59 57.29
C PRO A 625 -30.01 29.00 58.61
N VAL A 626 -31.26 29.31 58.96
CA VAL A 626 -31.90 28.85 60.21
C VAL A 626 -32.77 27.63 59.93
N GLY A 627 -32.52 26.54 60.67
CA GLY A 627 -33.29 25.31 60.62
C GLY A 627 -32.51 24.05 61.00
N LYS A 628 -33.22 22.93 61.11
CA LYS A 628 -32.63 21.57 61.21
C LYS A 628 -32.08 21.15 59.85
N LYS A 629 -31.22 20.12 59.81
CA LYS A 629 -30.56 19.65 58.57
C LYS A 629 -31.55 19.40 57.42
N ALA A 630 -32.69 18.77 57.70
CA ALA A 630 -33.73 18.51 56.71
C ALA A 630 -34.31 19.80 56.09
N GLU A 631 -34.56 20.82 56.90
CA GLU A 631 -35.10 22.12 56.45
C GLU A 631 -34.09 22.92 55.64
N LEU A 632 -32.78 22.75 55.89
CA LEU A 632 -31.72 23.40 55.11
C LEU A 632 -31.52 22.73 53.75
N VAL A 633 -31.68 21.40 53.69
CA VAL A 633 -31.65 20.64 52.42
C VAL A 633 -32.87 21.02 51.57
N GLU A 634 -34.07 21.04 52.14
CA GLU A 634 -35.30 21.42 51.43
C GLU A 634 -35.25 22.85 50.88
N LYS A 635 -34.72 23.81 51.67
CA LYS A 635 -34.51 25.19 51.19
C LYS A 635 -33.48 25.29 50.07
N LEU A 636 -32.46 24.43 50.08
CA LEU A 636 -31.44 24.41 49.03
C LEU A 636 -31.97 23.74 47.75
N GLU A 637 -32.78 22.69 47.88
CA GLU A 637 -33.47 22.03 46.76
C GLU A 637 -34.46 22.99 46.08
N GLN A 638 -35.30 23.67 46.85
CA GLN A 638 -36.23 24.68 46.31
C GLN A 638 -35.49 25.82 45.59
N TRP A 639 -34.31 26.22 46.08
CA TRP A 639 -33.51 27.24 45.41
C TRP A 639 -32.86 26.73 44.12
N ILE A 640 -32.39 25.48 44.09
CA ILE A 640 -31.83 24.85 42.89
C ILE A 640 -32.93 24.69 41.83
N GLU A 641 -34.11 24.21 42.20
CA GLU A 641 -35.26 24.08 41.28
C GLU A 641 -35.76 25.42 40.74
N GLY A 642 -35.60 26.51 41.52
CA GLY A 642 -36.06 27.84 41.15
C GLY A 642 -35.08 28.67 40.29
N ASN A 643 -33.77 28.39 40.37
CA ASN A 643 -32.73 29.27 39.79
C ASN A 643 -31.73 28.56 38.85
N LEU A 644 -31.75 27.23 38.73
CA LEU A 644 -30.77 26.41 37.98
C LEU A 644 -31.45 25.38 37.09
#